data_AF-A9WE08-F1
#
_entry.id   AF-A9WE08-F1
#
_cell.length_a   1.000
_cell.length_b   1.000
_cell.length_c   1.000
_cell.angle_alpha   90.00
_cell.angle_beta   90.00
_cell.angle_gamma   90.00
#
_symmetry.space_group_name_H-M   'P 1'
#
loop_
_entity.id
_entity.type
_entity.pdbx_description
1 polymer ?
#
loop_
_entity_poly.entity_id
_entity_poly.type
_entity_poly.pdbx_seq_one_letter_code
_entity_poly.pdbx_strand_id
1 'polypeptide(L)'
;MSRNTNEAHSLFVELQQQYLHQLEDKIAHITTLWERWQDGTLQRDDLVALQRIAHNLAGSGATFGLQAVSDAARALDAALQTRLSTNQELTALSDLVPLVMGLLDALRERKLQSQVSVQSTQVASDAILIYVAGCNAEETAELTRQIAYFGYVTESFLGSADLLAAVERQLPNLVVLDVDLQDGVQSGIATAAILHDRYGDTIPIIFTATSADFHLRLAAVRAGGCGYFTRPLDVGLLIDQIDQLTQRTSSEPYMVLIVDDSPLMAEVYALALRAVGMRVVSTTNPMEVPDLLAEQQPDLILLDVYMPDCNGQELAAVIRQQPEYHSVPIVFLSGETDRSVQLAALARGGDDFLTKPINLEHLIAAVSSRIRRARTMRSLMVRDGLTGLFNHSVTQDLLMREVARARRNAQPLAVALLDIDHFKQVNDRYGHQVGDRVLKSLARLLRQRLRATDVIGRYGGEEFLIVMPDTRAGSAAMVIDSLRERFAHIEHQREGEPLRVTFSAGVAEWHMGLDAGALIEKADAALYQAKHNGRNQVVVADVSLTQPPQRHALPITPSRLNQAPLVLVVDDDPNICRLLQIWLMDAGYRVEVAQSGMEALQRIAQGGVDIALIDILMPEMSGIDVLDQVRRNGAEPAVIMTTAFGSEQIAVNAIRHGADDYLRKPIDRQELLVVLERTMTNLRLRRENLALQRRLDQKRRELEAEIKHAAQIQADMLPQQMPRLPGYSIAARCIPARDVGGDFYDWHFPAPHLLNLTFGDVMGKGMSAALLMTTTRAVIRSVARDTTPEVNMRYAVKALHADLDRTSSFVTLCHLQLNLLTHTLAFVDAGHGLGFIRRHGGQCDRLEPRGAPLGIFSHEPYRQGETMLHPGDALVLFSDGLLDPWPALARDPLQINDLLNDGMSATAIVDRLLAVPALLGPLTDDLTVVVLARDVVAEA
;
A
#
# COMPACT_ATOMS: atom_id res chain seq x y z
N MET A 1 -0.18 -38.75 16.48
CA MET A 1 -1.51 -38.26 16.05
C MET A 1 -2.38 -39.30 15.31
N SER A 2 -2.00 -40.59 15.18
CA SER A 2 -2.86 -41.60 14.50
C SER A 2 -4.14 -42.00 15.25
N ARG A 3 -4.42 -41.42 16.43
CA ARG A 3 -5.67 -41.61 17.18
C ARG A 3 -6.80 -40.68 16.68
N ASN A 4 -6.50 -39.46 16.25
CA ASN A 4 -7.53 -38.46 15.89
C ASN A 4 -8.28 -38.77 14.59
N THR A 5 -7.65 -39.45 13.61
CA THR A 5 -8.28 -39.72 12.31
C THR A 5 -9.33 -40.84 12.37
N ASN A 6 -9.11 -41.87 13.21
CA ASN A 6 -10.11 -42.89 13.48
C ASN A 6 -11.30 -42.32 14.26
N GLU A 7 -11.06 -41.40 15.20
CA GLU A 7 -12.12 -40.69 15.95
C GLU A 7 -12.97 -39.80 15.04
N ALA A 8 -12.36 -39.05 14.12
CA ALA A 8 -13.11 -38.20 13.18
C ALA A 8 -13.99 -39.02 12.22
N HIS A 9 -13.50 -40.16 11.72
CA HIS A 9 -14.31 -41.03 10.87
C HIS A 9 -15.50 -41.63 11.64
N SER A 10 -15.29 -42.07 12.90
CA SER A 10 -16.40 -42.55 13.74
C SER A 10 -17.41 -41.46 14.07
N LEU A 11 -16.96 -40.23 14.39
CA LEU A 11 -17.86 -39.10 14.66
C LEU A 11 -18.69 -38.74 13.43
N PHE A 12 -18.09 -38.75 12.23
CA PHE A 12 -18.82 -38.47 11.00
C PHE A 12 -19.92 -39.51 10.74
N VAL A 13 -19.64 -40.78 11.00
CA VAL A 13 -20.64 -41.86 10.90
C VAL A 13 -21.77 -41.67 11.94
N GLU A 14 -21.45 -41.24 13.15
CA GLU A 14 -22.45 -40.89 14.18
C GLU A 14 -23.34 -39.71 13.76
N LEU A 15 -22.75 -38.63 13.24
CA LEU A 15 -23.49 -37.47 12.71
C LEU A 15 -24.39 -37.86 11.52
N GLN A 16 -23.92 -38.77 10.66
CA GLN A 16 -24.73 -39.31 9.57
C GLN A 16 -25.95 -40.09 10.09
N GLN A 17 -25.80 -40.87 11.17
CA GLN A 17 -26.93 -41.56 11.81
C GLN A 17 -27.90 -40.58 12.49
N GLN A 18 -27.39 -39.54 13.17
CA GLN A 18 -28.23 -38.50 13.76
C GLN A 18 -29.03 -37.74 12.70
N TYR A 19 -28.41 -37.42 11.55
CA TYR A 19 -29.10 -36.80 10.43
C TYR A 19 -30.24 -37.68 9.89
N LEU A 20 -30.01 -38.99 9.76
CA LEU A 20 -31.03 -39.95 9.34
C LEU A 20 -32.20 -40.03 10.31
N HIS A 21 -31.95 -39.87 11.61
CA HIS A 21 -33.02 -39.85 12.61
C HIS A 21 -33.83 -38.53 12.53
N GLN A 22 -33.17 -37.37 12.42
CA GLN A 22 -33.86 -36.08 12.22
C GLN A 22 -34.69 -36.03 10.92
N LEU A 23 -34.28 -36.78 9.90
CA LEU A 23 -35.04 -36.94 8.66
C LEU A 23 -36.40 -37.60 8.89
N GLU A 24 -36.55 -38.51 9.87
CA GLU A 24 -37.82 -39.16 10.19
C GLU A 24 -38.86 -38.16 10.72
N ASP A 25 -38.44 -37.26 11.61
CA ASP A 25 -39.29 -36.18 12.12
C ASP A 25 -39.68 -35.20 11.00
N LYS A 26 -38.74 -34.87 10.11
CA LYS A 26 -39.02 -34.01 8.94
C LYS A 26 -39.98 -34.68 7.96
N ILE A 27 -39.87 -36.00 7.74
CA ILE A 27 -40.82 -36.76 6.92
C ILE A 27 -42.22 -36.69 7.54
N ALA A 28 -42.34 -36.91 8.85
CA ALA A 28 -43.63 -36.80 9.54
C ALA A 28 -44.22 -35.39 9.39
N HIS A 29 -43.40 -34.34 9.56
CA HIS A 29 -43.84 -32.95 9.42
C HIS A 29 -44.29 -32.60 8.01
N ILE A 30 -43.52 -32.98 6.97
CA ILE A 30 -43.90 -32.80 5.57
C ILE A 30 -45.20 -33.55 5.28
N THR A 31 -45.36 -34.77 5.81
CA THR A 31 -46.58 -35.59 5.64
C THR A 31 -47.80 -34.92 6.27
N THR A 32 -47.68 -34.34 7.47
CA THR A 32 -48.78 -33.61 8.11
C THR A 32 -49.17 -32.33 7.36
N LEU A 33 -48.18 -31.57 6.86
CA LEU A 33 -48.44 -30.40 6.02
C LEU A 33 -49.11 -30.80 4.70
N TRP A 34 -48.72 -31.94 4.15
CA TRP A 34 -49.30 -32.53 2.95
C TRP A 34 -50.75 -32.98 3.15
N GLU A 35 -51.09 -33.61 4.28
CA GLU A 35 -52.47 -33.98 4.63
C GLU A 35 -53.38 -32.75 4.77
N ARG A 36 -52.91 -31.69 5.46
CA ARG A 36 -53.66 -30.42 5.59
C ARG A 36 -53.93 -29.75 4.25
N TRP A 37 -52.98 -29.88 3.31
CA TRP A 37 -53.16 -29.43 1.94
C TRP A 37 -54.27 -30.21 1.24
N GLN A 38 -54.27 -31.55 1.33
CA GLN A 38 -55.30 -32.39 0.72
C GLN A 38 -56.70 -32.09 1.26
N ASP A 39 -56.81 -31.76 2.55
CA ASP A 39 -58.07 -31.39 3.22
C ASP A 39 -58.49 -29.93 2.99
N GLY A 40 -57.70 -29.14 2.26
CA GLY A 40 -58.00 -27.74 1.95
C GLY A 40 -57.91 -26.78 3.15
N THR A 41 -57.22 -27.18 4.22
CA THR A 41 -57.09 -26.41 5.48
C THR A 41 -55.75 -25.67 5.62
N LEU A 42 -54.91 -25.72 4.58
CA LEU A 42 -53.56 -25.15 4.56
C LEU A 42 -53.56 -23.62 4.68
N GLN A 43 -52.76 -23.08 5.60
CA GLN A 43 -52.55 -21.64 5.77
C GLN A 43 -51.22 -21.19 5.12
N ARG A 44 -51.05 -19.87 4.98
CA ARG A 44 -49.81 -19.30 4.43
C ARG A 44 -48.57 -19.65 5.27
N ASP A 45 -48.72 -19.70 6.59
CA ASP A 45 -47.63 -20.04 7.51
C ASP A 45 -47.17 -21.50 7.33
N ASP A 46 -48.07 -22.40 6.94
CA ASP A 46 -47.75 -23.79 6.61
C ASP A 46 -46.86 -23.88 5.34
N LEU A 47 -47.04 -22.99 4.36
CA LEU A 47 -46.19 -22.91 3.17
C LEU A 47 -44.79 -22.38 3.48
N VAL A 48 -44.68 -21.39 4.38
CA VAL A 48 -43.38 -20.88 4.85
C VAL A 48 -42.64 -21.96 5.64
N ALA A 49 -43.35 -22.73 6.47
CA ALA A 49 -42.79 -23.87 7.18
C ALA A 49 -42.27 -24.96 6.22
N LEU A 50 -43.03 -25.30 5.18
CA LEU A 50 -42.62 -26.27 4.16
C LEU A 50 -41.40 -25.79 3.36
N GLN A 51 -41.37 -24.51 2.98
CA GLN A 51 -40.23 -23.91 2.28
C GLN A 51 -38.96 -24.03 3.13
N ARG A 52 -39.04 -23.69 4.44
CA ARG A 52 -37.89 -23.80 5.35
C ARG A 52 -37.37 -25.23 5.46
N ILE A 53 -38.25 -26.22 5.52
CA ILE A 53 -37.86 -27.64 5.55
C ILE A 53 -37.17 -28.04 4.23
N ALA A 54 -37.71 -27.62 3.08
CA ALA A 54 -37.14 -27.89 1.77
C ALA A 54 -35.76 -27.22 1.59
N HIS A 55 -35.62 -25.94 1.96
CA HIS A 55 -34.36 -25.21 1.91
C HIS A 55 -33.25 -25.90 2.74
N ASN A 56 -33.59 -26.31 3.96
CA ASN A 56 -32.65 -27.01 4.84
C ASN A 56 -32.22 -28.36 4.23
N LEU A 57 -33.16 -29.15 3.70
CA LEU A 57 -32.86 -30.44 3.07
C LEU A 57 -32.03 -30.30 1.77
N ALA A 58 -32.28 -29.24 1.00
CA ALA A 58 -31.53 -28.93 -0.20
C ALA A 58 -30.05 -28.62 0.12
N GLY A 59 -29.80 -27.96 1.25
CA GLY A 59 -28.45 -27.63 1.73
C GLY A 59 -27.69 -28.79 2.39
N SER A 60 -28.37 -29.65 3.16
CA SER A 60 -27.70 -30.69 3.97
C SER A 60 -27.68 -32.09 3.33
N GLY A 61 -28.63 -32.43 2.45
CA GLY A 61 -28.80 -33.81 1.95
C GLY A 61 -27.58 -34.39 1.24
N ALA A 62 -26.93 -33.62 0.35
CA ALA A 62 -25.77 -34.07 -0.41
C ALA A 62 -24.53 -34.30 0.47
N THR A 63 -24.34 -33.49 1.53
CA THR A 63 -23.22 -33.62 2.47
C THR A 63 -23.21 -34.95 3.22
N PHE A 64 -24.39 -35.54 3.46
CA PHE A 64 -24.55 -36.85 4.11
C PHE A 64 -24.73 -38.02 3.12
N GLY A 65 -24.48 -37.81 1.82
CA GLY A 65 -24.57 -38.84 0.80
C GLY A 65 -25.99 -39.13 0.30
N LEU A 66 -26.94 -38.22 0.52
CA LEU A 66 -28.34 -38.31 0.07
C LEU A 66 -28.62 -37.33 -1.07
N GLN A 67 -27.91 -37.49 -2.19
CA GLN A 67 -27.97 -36.60 -3.34
C GLN A 67 -29.41 -36.44 -3.90
N ALA A 68 -30.13 -37.56 -4.05
CA ALA A 68 -31.50 -37.56 -4.56
C ALA A 68 -32.48 -36.75 -3.67
N VAL A 69 -32.25 -36.73 -2.35
CA VAL A 69 -33.06 -35.94 -1.40
C VAL A 69 -32.76 -34.45 -1.55
N SER A 70 -31.47 -34.09 -1.68
CA SER A 70 -31.04 -32.70 -1.86
C SER A 70 -31.60 -32.10 -3.16
N ASP A 71 -31.57 -32.86 -4.25
CA ASP A 71 -32.05 -32.39 -5.56
C ASP A 71 -33.59 -32.24 -5.58
N ALA A 72 -34.32 -33.20 -5.00
CA ALA A 72 -35.78 -33.10 -4.87
C ALA A 72 -36.21 -31.93 -3.97
N ALA A 73 -35.48 -31.69 -2.87
CA ALA A 73 -35.75 -30.59 -1.96
C ALA A 73 -35.48 -29.22 -2.59
N ARG A 74 -34.41 -29.11 -3.40
CA ARG A 74 -34.07 -27.87 -4.13
C ARG A 74 -35.14 -27.49 -5.14
N ALA A 75 -35.71 -28.48 -5.84
CA ALA A 75 -36.79 -28.25 -6.79
C ALA A 75 -38.07 -27.75 -6.10
N LEU A 76 -38.39 -28.30 -4.92
CA LEU A 76 -39.54 -27.85 -4.12
C LEU A 76 -39.32 -26.44 -3.53
N ASP A 77 -38.12 -26.16 -3.01
CA ASP A 77 -37.77 -24.84 -2.43
C ASP A 77 -37.90 -23.71 -3.45
N ALA A 78 -37.31 -23.87 -4.64
CA ALA A 78 -37.39 -22.87 -5.71
C ALA A 78 -38.83 -22.55 -6.13
N ALA A 79 -39.69 -23.58 -6.19
CA ALA A 79 -41.10 -23.42 -6.53
C ALA A 79 -41.90 -22.69 -5.44
N LEU A 80 -41.61 -22.97 -4.17
CA LEU A 80 -42.24 -22.30 -3.02
C LEU A 80 -41.79 -20.84 -2.88
N GLN A 81 -40.49 -20.56 -3.04
CA GLN A 81 -39.92 -19.21 -2.98
C GLN A 81 -40.55 -18.28 -4.03
N THR A 82 -40.70 -18.77 -5.26
CA THR A 82 -41.31 -18.01 -6.36
C THR A 82 -42.74 -17.59 -6.03
N ARG A 83 -43.54 -18.47 -5.44
CA ARG A 83 -44.95 -18.19 -5.09
C ARG A 83 -45.11 -17.31 -3.86
N LEU A 84 -44.28 -17.51 -2.83
CA LEU A 84 -44.30 -16.68 -1.63
C LEU A 84 -43.96 -15.21 -1.92
N SER A 85 -43.11 -14.97 -2.93
CA SER A 85 -42.75 -13.62 -3.38
C SER A 85 -43.81 -12.92 -4.25
N THR A 86 -44.63 -13.66 -5.01
CA THR A 86 -45.62 -13.09 -5.97
C THR A 86 -47.02 -12.89 -5.39
N ASN A 87 -47.28 -13.31 -4.15
CA ASN A 87 -48.56 -13.11 -3.44
C ASN A 87 -49.81 -13.64 -4.21
N GLN A 88 -49.63 -14.66 -5.06
CA GLN A 88 -50.72 -15.29 -5.82
C GLN A 88 -51.69 -16.05 -4.89
N GLU A 89 -52.97 -16.11 -5.26
CA GLU A 89 -54.01 -16.83 -4.51
C GLU A 89 -53.66 -18.32 -4.32
N LEU A 90 -53.84 -18.83 -3.09
CA LEU A 90 -53.59 -20.23 -2.67
C LEU A 90 -54.50 -21.28 -3.36
N THR A 91 -55.32 -20.88 -4.33
CA THR A 91 -56.42 -21.70 -4.89
C THR A 91 -55.98 -22.69 -5.97
N ALA A 92 -54.76 -22.57 -6.53
CA ALA A 92 -54.21 -23.49 -7.53
C ALA A 92 -52.80 -23.98 -7.13
N LEU A 93 -52.75 -24.93 -6.20
CA LEU A 93 -51.53 -25.58 -5.72
C LEU A 93 -51.20 -26.89 -6.49
N SER A 94 -51.95 -27.26 -7.53
CA SER A 94 -51.81 -28.52 -8.28
C SER A 94 -50.39 -28.83 -8.76
N ASP A 95 -49.59 -27.80 -9.06
CA ASP A 95 -48.27 -27.95 -9.68
C ASP A 95 -47.18 -28.32 -8.66
N LEU A 96 -47.42 -28.08 -7.37
CA LEU A 96 -46.50 -28.42 -6.29
C LEU A 96 -46.67 -29.88 -5.82
N VAL A 97 -47.81 -30.51 -6.13
CA VAL A 97 -48.12 -31.93 -5.82
C VAL A 97 -47.01 -32.89 -6.27
N PRO A 98 -46.57 -32.89 -7.56
CA PRO A 98 -45.50 -33.79 -8.00
C PRO A 98 -44.15 -33.52 -7.32
N LEU A 99 -43.87 -32.28 -6.90
CA LEU A 99 -42.62 -31.91 -6.22
C LEU A 99 -42.59 -32.41 -4.77
N VAL A 100 -43.70 -32.30 -4.05
CA VAL A 100 -43.81 -32.83 -2.69
C VAL A 100 -43.76 -34.37 -2.71
N MET A 101 -44.45 -35.00 -3.66
CA MET A 101 -44.39 -36.47 -3.83
C MET A 101 -42.98 -36.94 -4.19
N GLY A 102 -42.30 -36.25 -5.12
CA GLY A 102 -40.91 -36.55 -5.48
C GLY A 102 -39.94 -36.44 -4.30
N LEU A 103 -40.12 -35.45 -3.42
CA LEU A 103 -39.35 -35.33 -2.19
C LEU A 103 -39.66 -36.46 -1.19
N LEU A 104 -40.93 -36.80 -0.98
CA LEU A 104 -41.33 -37.90 -0.10
C LEU A 104 -40.83 -39.26 -0.58
N ASP A 105 -40.84 -39.50 -1.90
CA ASP A 105 -40.33 -40.75 -2.50
C ASP A 105 -38.81 -40.82 -2.35
N ALA A 106 -38.07 -39.75 -2.63
CA ALA A 106 -36.63 -39.68 -2.41
C ALA A 106 -36.24 -39.90 -0.94
N LEU A 107 -37.06 -39.40 -0.01
CA LEU A 107 -36.88 -39.60 1.44
C LEU A 107 -37.17 -41.05 1.87
N ARG A 108 -38.12 -41.73 1.22
CA ARG A 108 -38.48 -43.14 1.47
C ARG A 108 -37.47 -44.14 0.87
N GLU A 109 -36.94 -43.86 -0.32
CA GLU A 109 -36.02 -44.74 -1.06
C GLU A 109 -34.53 -44.55 -0.71
N ARG A 110 -34.21 -43.77 0.31
CA ARG A 110 -32.84 -43.38 0.69
C ARG A 110 -31.88 -44.58 0.82
N LYS A 111 -30.79 -44.56 0.05
CA LYS A 111 -29.63 -45.48 0.19
C LYS A 111 -28.36 -44.65 0.45
N LEU A 112 -27.63 -44.96 1.52
CA LEU A 112 -26.33 -44.33 1.79
C LEU A 112 -25.32 -44.74 0.73
N GLN A 113 -24.72 -43.78 0.04
CA GLN A 113 -23.49 -44.01 -0.71
C GLN A 113 -22.30 -43.91 0.25
N SER A 114 -21.50 -44.97 0.33
CA SER A 114 -20.27 -44.98 1.10
C SER A 114 -19.10 -44.45 0.26
N GLN A 115 -18.44 -43.37 0.70
CA GLN A 115 -16.96 -43.22 0.77
C GLN A 115 -16.52 -41.74 0.83
N VAL A 116 -15.57 -41.44 1.73
CA VAL A 116 -14.29 -40.78 1.40
C VAL A 116 -13.22 -41.29 2.37
N SER A 117 -12.11 -41.81 1.84
CA SER A 117 -10.90 -42.20 2.58
C SER A 117 -9.95 -41.00 2.68
N VAL A 118 -9.70 -40.49 3.89
CA VAL A 118 -8.69 -39.44 4.11
C VAL A 118 -7.32 -40.11 4.26
N GLN A 119 -6.43 -39.95 3.29
CA GLN A 119 -5.05 -40.41 3.39
C GLN A 119 -4.23 -39.47 4.28
N SER A 120 -3.51 -40.06 5.24
CA SER A 120 -2.66 -39.36 6.21
C SER A 120 -1.23 -39.21 5.69
N THR A 121 -0.70 -38.00 5.70
CA THR A 121 0.76 -37.76 5.60
C THR A 121 1.30 -37.43 6.99
N GLN A 122 2.13 -38.32 7.54
CA GLN A 122 2.84 -38.11 8.80
C GLN A 122 4.03 -37.17 8.58
N VAL A 123 4.28 -36.24 9.51
CA VAL A 123 5.56 -35.51 9.57
C VAL A 123 6.25 -35.88 10.88
N ALA A 124 7.41 -36.53 10.75
CA ALA A 124 8.39 -36.74 11.80
C ALA A 124 9.35 -35.54 11.84
N SER A 125 9.82 -35.18 13.03
CA SER A 125 10.84 -34.15 13.23
C SER A 125 12.21 -34.67 12.79
N ASP A 126 12.78 -34.10 11.75
CA ASP A 126 14.20 -34.23 11.41
C ASP A 126 14.76 -32.90 10.89
N ALA A 127 16.08 -32.75 10.97
CA ALA A 127 16.79 -31.54 10.54
C ALA A 127 16.47 -31.18 9.08
N ILE A 128 16.07 -29.93 8.84
CA ILE A 128 15.62 -29.46 7.52
C ILE A 128 16.83 -29.25 6.61
N LEU A 129 16.93 -30.10 5.59
CA LEU A 129 17.97 -30.10 4.58
C LEU A 129 17.59 -29.24 3.38
N ILE A 130 18.46 -28.31 2.99
CA ILE A 130 18.27 -27.40 1.86
C ILE A 130 19.43 -27.53 0.90
N TYR A 131 19.13 -27.75 -0.38
CA TYR A 131 20.15 -27.68 -1.43
C TYR A 131 20.14 -26.30 -2.08
N VAL A 132 21.32 -25.72 -2.29
CA VAL A 132 21.50 -24.41 -2.91
C VAL A 132 22.36 -24.61 -4.15
N ALA A 133 21.90 -24.17 -5.31
CA ALA A 133 22.64 -24.34 -6.55
C ALA A 133 22.67 -23.06 -7.39
N GLY A 134 23.84 -22.75 -7.96
CA GLY A 134 24.03 -21.54 -8.78
C GLY A 134 25.28 -21.57 -9.65
N CYS A 135 25.37 -20.68 -10.65
CA CYS A 135 26.49 -20.63 -11.60
C CYS A 135 27.81 -20.04 -11.03
N ASN A 136 27.74 -19.23 -9.98
CA ASN A 136 28.90 -18.59 -9.37
C ASN A 136 29.25 -19.27 -8.04
N ALA A 137 30.47 -19.78 -7.92
CA ALA A 137 30.94 -20.51 -6.74
C ALA A 137 30.98 -19.64 -5.47
N GLU A 138 31.42 -18.39 -5.57
CA GLU A 138 31.57 -17.51 -4.41
C GLU A 138 30.21 -17.03 -3.88
N GLU A 139 29.32 -16.63 -4.78
CA GLU A 139 27.96 -16.20 -4.42
C GLU A 139 27.11 -17.36 -3.89
N THR A 140 27.19 -18.54 -4.52
CA THR A 140 26.49 -19.74 -4.05
C THR A 140 26.98 -20.13 -2.66
N ALA A 141 28.30 -20.13 -2.42
CA ALA A 141 28.86 -20.45 -1.10
C ALA A 141 28.47 -19.43 -0.01
N GLU A 142 28.42 -18.13 -0.35
CA GLU A 142 27.93 -17.09 0.56
C GLU A 142 26.45 -17.32 0.91
N LEU A 143 25.60 -17.56 -0.09
CA LEU A 143 24.17 -17.81 0.12
C LEU A 143 23.93 -19.07 0.95
N THR A 144 24.65 -20.16 0.67
CA THR A 144 24.62 -21.40 1.46
C THR A 144 24.98 -21.13 2.91
N ARG A 145 26.08 -20.38 3.18
CA ARG A 145 26.45 -20.01 4.56
C ARG A 145 25.39 -19.17 5.24
N GLN A 146 24.81 -18.21 4.52
CA GLN A 146 23.77 -17.33 5.04
C GLN A 146 22.53 -18.12 5.47
N ILE A 147 22.09 -19.08 4.66
CA ILE A 147 20.98 -19.97 5.01
C ILE A 147 21.37 -20.86 6.21
N ALA A 148 22.58 -21.42 6.23
CA ALA A 148 23.05 -22.24 7.35
C ALA A 148 23.05 -21.51 8.71
N TYR A 149 23.32 -20.19 8.73
CA TYR A 149 23.25 -19.39 9.96
C TYR A 149 21.87 -19.37 10.62
N PHE A 150 20.80 -19.63 9.87
CA PHE A 150 19.43 -19.77 10.40
C PHE A 150 19.12 -21.21 10.85
N GLY A 151 20.16 -22.05 10.98
CA GLY A 151 20.10 -23.38 11.57
C GLY A 151 19.65 -24.49 10.62
N TYR A 152 19.53 -24.22 9.31
CA TYR A 152 19.25 -25.28 8.32
C TYR A 152 20.52 -26.07 8.02
N VAL A 153 20.35 -27.33 7.64
CA VAL A 153 21.44 -28.11 7.05
C VAL A 153 21.47 -27.76 5.57
N THR A 154 22.60 -27.30 5.05
CA THR A 154 22.69 -26.81 3.67
C THR A 154 23.83 -27.46 2.91
N GLU A 155 23.61 -27.76 1.64
CA GLU A 155 24.65 -28.23 0.71
C GLU A 155 24.60 -27.41 -0.59
N SER A 156 25.77 -27.15 -1.19
CA SER A 156 25.91 -26.28 -2.36
C SER A 156 26.33 -27.04 -3.62
N PHE A 157 25.73 -26.71 -4.77
CA PHE A 157 26.03 -27.33 -6.06
C PHE A 157 26.23 -26.27 -7.15
N LEU A 158 27.04 -26.58 -8.17
CA LEU A 158 27.27 -25.66 -9.30
C LEU A 158 26.69 -26.20 -10.61
N GLY A 159 26.55 -27.52 -10.73
CA GLY A 159 26.00 -28.20 -11.91
C GLY A 159 24.75 -29.03 -11.58
N SER A 160 23.91 -29.20 -12.59
CA SER A 160 22.65 -29.97 -12.58
C SER A 160 22.87 -31.45 -12.29
N ALA A 161 23.91 -32.06 -12.88
CA ALA A 161 24.20 -33.49 -12.69
C ALA A 161 24.50 -33.83 -11.22
N ASP A 162 25.28 -33.00 -10.55
CA ASP A 162 25.64 -33.19 -9.14
C ASP A 162 24.45 -32.97 -8.22
N LEU A 163 23.63 -31.94 -8.50
CA LEU A 163 22.40 -31.68 -7.75
C LEU A 163 21.41 -32.85 -7.88
N LEU A 164 21.18 -33.35 -9.10
CA LEU A 164 20.29 -34.48 -9.34
C LEU A 164 20.79 -35.76 -8.63
N ALA A 165 22.09 -36.03 -8.69
CA ALA A 165 22.69 -37.17 -7.99
C ALA A 165 22.58 -37.03 -6.46
N ALA A 166 22.66 -35.81 -5.91
CA ALA A 166 22.48 -35.56 -4.49
C ALA A 166 21.01 -35.76 -4.04
N VAL A 167 20.05 -35.30 -4.83
CA VAL A 167 18.61 -35.52 -4.57
C VAL A 167 18.25 -37.00 -4.60
N GLU A 168 18.84 -37.77 -5.53
CA GLU A 168 18.66 -39.23 -5.59
C GLU A 168 19.23 -39.95 -4.36
N ARG A 169 20.30 -39.42 -3.75
CA ARG A 169 20.90 -39.98 -2.52
C ARG A 169 20.10 -39.62 -1.27
N GLN A 170 19.68 -38.37 -1.17
CA GLN A 170 18.93 -37.85 -0.03
C GLN A 170 18.00 -36.73 -0.49
N LEU A 171 16.70 -36.91 -0.26
CA LEU A 171 15.69 -35.93 -0.60
C LEU A 171 15.84 -34.68 0.29
N PRO A 172 16.03 -33.48 -0.27
CA PRO A 172 16.01 -32.25 0.49
C PRO A 172 14.57 -31.85 0.84
N ASN A 173 14.43 -31.04 1.88
CA ASN A 173 13.15 -30.40 2.21
C ASN A 173 12.84 -29.21 1.30
N LEU A 174 13.85 -28.61 0.67
CA LEU A 174 13.72 -27.48 -0.26
C LEU A 174 14.96 -27.33 -1.14
N VAL A 175 14.79 -26.84 -2.37
CA VAL A 175 15.89 -26.48 -3.27
C VAL A 175 15.83 -24.98 -3.60
N VAL A 176 16.93 -24.26 -3.36
CA VAL A 176 17.16 -22.89 -3.86
C VAL A 176 18.03 -23.01 -5.11
N LEU A 177 17.50 -22.58 -6.25
CA LEU A 177 18.07 -22.85 -7.56
C LEU A 177 18.23 -21.56 -8.36
N ASP A 178 19.45 -21.22 -8.77
CA ASP A 178 19.64 -20.18 -9.77
C ASP A 178 19.07 -20.63 -11.12
N VAL A 179 18.46 -19.70 -11.86
CA VAL A 179 18.00 -19.95 -13.24
C VAL A 179 19.14 -20.43 -14.13
N ASP A 180 20.36 -19.95 -13.87
CA ASP A 180 21.57 -20.34 -14.59
C ASP A 180 22.50 -21.13 -13.65
N LEU A 181 22.82 -22.37 -14.03
CA LEU A 181 23.89 -23.18 -13.43
C LEU A 181 25.13 -23.17 -14.33
N GLN A 182 26.21 -23.82 -13.86
CA GLN A 182 27.46 -23.92 -14.62
C GLN A 182 27.30 -24.63 -15.98
N ASP A 183 26.23 -25.42 -16.16
CA ASP A 183 25.95 -26.16 -17.39
C ASP A 183 25.45 -25.27 -18.54
N GLY A 184 25.07 -24.02 -18.25
CA GLY A 184 24.67 -23.04 -19.27
C GLY A 184 23.39 -22.27 -18.92
N VAL A 185 22.96 -21.43 -19.86
CA VAL A 185 21.80 -20.53 -19.67
C VAL A 185 20.52 -21.35 -19.49
N GLN A 186 19.71 -20.98 -18.50
CA GLN A 186 18.43 -21.63 -18.12
C GLN A 186 18.56 -23.10 -17.72
N SER A 187 19.78 -23.60 -17.49
CA SER A 187 20.01 -24.98 -17.04
C SER A 187 19.37 -25.28 -15.69
N GLY A 188 19.24 -24.29 -14.81
CA GLY A 188 18.48 -24.42 -13.56
C GLY A 188 16.99 -24.66 -13.79
N ILE A 189 16.38 -23.96 -14.76
CA ILE A 189 14.97 -24.17 -15.11
C ILE A 189 14.75 -25.58 -15.67
N ALA A 190 15.63 -26.05 -16.55
CA ALA A 190 15.58 -27.41 -17.07
C ALA A 190 15.73 -28.46 -15.95
N THR A 191 16.62 -28.20 -14.99
CA THR A 191 16.85 -29.09 -13.83
C THR A 191 15.63 -29.15 -12.91
N ALA A 192 14.98 -28.02 -12.66
CA ALA A 192 13.74 -27.98 -11.88
C ALA A 192 12.61 -28.77 -12.55
N ALA A 193 12.45 -28.66 -13.88
CA ALA A 193 11.45 -29.42 -14.61
C ALA A 193 11.66 -30.93 -14.46
N ILE A 194 12.92 -31.40 -14.46
CA ILE A 194 13.27 -32.81 -14.23
C ILE A 194 12.93 -33.23 -12.79
N LEU A 195 13.20 -32.39 -11.79
CA LEU A 195 12.87 -32.66 -10.40
C LEU A 195 11.34 -32.71 -10.18
N HIS A 196 10.61 -31.77 -10.78
CA HIS A 196 9.16 -31.70 -10.69
C HIS A 196 8.48 -32.88 -11.39
N ASP A 197 8.95 -33.30 -12.57
CA ASP A 197 8.42 -34.48 -13.28
C ASP A 197 8.61 -35.78 -12.48
N ARG A 198 9.75 -35.92 -11.79
CA ARG A 198 10.05 -37.12 -10.98
C ARG A 198 9.40 -37.14 -9.60
N TYR A 199 9.32 -36.00 -8.92
CA TYR A 199 8.95 -35.91 -7.50
C TYR A 199 7.70 -35.06 -7.23
N GLY A 200 7.10 -34.43 -8.24
CA GLY A 200 5.91 -33.59 -8.10
C GLY A 200 6.13 -32.39 -7.16
N ASP A 201 5.11 -32.06 -6.37
CA ASP A 201 5.12 -30.95 -5.40
C ASP A 201 5.84 -31.30 -4.08
N THR A 202 6.47 -32.48 -4.00
CA THR A 202 7.10 -32.98 -2.77
C THR A 202 8.38 -32.23 -2.42
N ILE A 203 9.05 -31.63 -3.42
CA ILE A 203 10.27 -30.82 -3.24
C ILE A 203 9.96 -29.38 -3.69
N PRO A 204 9.75 -28.43 -2.77
CA PRO A 204 9.60 -27.02 -3.11
C PRO A 204 10.88 -26.45 -3.75
N ILE A 205 10.72 -25.73 -4.86
CA ILE A 205 11.84 -25.10 -5.58
C ILE A 205 11.68 -23.57 -5.57
N ILE A 206 12.67 -22.85 -5.03
CA ILE A 206 12.76 -21.39 -5.09
C ILE A 206 13.82 -21.01 -6.14
N PHE A 207 13.44 -20.17 -7.10
CA PHE A 207 14.38 -19.66 -8.09
C PHE A 207 15.08 -18.37 -7.64
N THR A 208 16.35 -18.23 -8.04
CA THR A 208 17.10 -16.97 -7.94
C THR A 208 17.58 -16.55 -9.33
N ALA A 209 17.60 -15.25 -9.64
CA ALA A 209 17.98 -14.76 -10.95
C ALA A 209 18.57 -13.34 -10.91
N THR A 210 19.37 -12.98 -11.90
CA THR A 210 19.92 -11.62 -12.07
C THR A 210 18.93 -10.62 -12.66
N SER A 211 17.87 -11.10 -13.33
CA SER A 211 16.88 -10.27 -14.03
C SER A 211 15.46 -10.48 -13.51
N ALA A 212 14.65 -9.44 -13.56
CA ALA A 212 13.21 -9.48 -13.26
C ALA A 212 12.34 -9.82 -14.49
N ASP A 213 12.95 -10.26 -15.59
CA ASP A 213 12.25 -10.56 -16.86
C ASP A 213 11.06 -11.51 -16.67
N PHE A 214 9.93 -11.11 -17.25
CA PHE A 214 8.67 -11.82 -17.16
C PHE A 214 8.73 -13.19 -17.84
N HIS A 215 9.41 -13.30 -19.00
CA HIS A 215 9.51 -14.58 -19.72
C HIS A 215 10.29 -15.62 -18.92
N LEU A 216 11.40 -15.21 -18.31
CA LEU A 216 12.21 -16.05 -17.45
C LEU A 216 11.45 -16.49 -16.18
N ARG A 217 10.71 -15.57 -15.55
CA ARG A 217 9.84 -15.87 -14.41
C ARG A 217 8.72 -16.84 -14.78
N LEU A 218 8.10 -16.69 -15.95
CA LEU A 218 7.07 -17.59 -16.44
C LEU A 218 7.62 -19.00 -16.70
N ALA A 219 8.83 -19.11 -17.25
CA ALA A 219 9.50 -20.40 -17.45
C ALA A 219 9.80 -21.10 -16.11
N ALA A 220 10.25 -20.36 -15.09
CA ALA A 220 10.47 -20.88 -13.75
C ALA A 220 9.18 -21.42 -13.09
N VAL A 221 8.05 -20.72 -13.25
CA VAL A 221 6.74 -21.20 -12.75
C VAL A 221 6.31 -22.48 -13.47
N ARG A 222 6.48 -22.55 -14.79
CA ARG A 222 6.15 -23.75 -15.59
C ARG A 222 7.00 -24.97 -15.22
N ALA A 223 8.19 -24.75 -14.67
CA ALA A 223 9.08 -25.80 -14.18
C ALA A 223 8.79 -26.23 -12.74
N GLY A 224 7.67 -25.79 -12.13
CA GLY A 224 7.28 -26.14 -10.76
C GLY A 224 7.84 -25.21 -9.67
N GLY A 225 8.36 -24.03 -10.04
CA GLY A 225 8.87 -23.05 -9.09
C GLY A 225 7.80 -22.45 -8.18
N CYS A 226 8.03 -22.47 -6.88
CA CYS A 226 7.15 -21.91 -5.84
C CYS A 226 7.64 -20.56 -5.29
N GLY A 227 8.82 -20.10 -5.70
CA GLY A 227 9.39 -18.79 -5.37
C GLY A 227 10.32 -18.28 -6.45
N TYR A 228 10.50 -16.95 -6.54
CA TYR A 228 11.40 -16.33 -7.51
C TYR A 228 11.95 -15.00 -6.97
N PHE A 229 13.26 -14.96 -6.74
CA PHE A 229 14.00 -13.81 -6.21
C PHE A 229 14.94 -13.22 -7.25
N THR A 230 14.96 -11.89 -7.33
CA THR A 230 15.87 -11.13 -8.19
C THR A 230 17.03 -10.59 -7.39
N ARG A 231 18.24 -10.62 -7.95
CA ARG A 231 19.42 -10.01 -7.33
C ARG A 231 19.33 -8.46 -7.35
N PRO A 232 19.83 -7.76 -6.31
CA PRO A 232 20.44 -8.29 -5.09
C PRO A 232 19.41 -9.00 -4.19
N LEU A 233 19.75 -10.19 -3.68
CA LEU A 233 18.82 -10.99 -2.87
C LEU A 233 18.59 -10.38 -1.49
N ASP A 234 17.32 -10.28 -1.08
CA ASP A 234 16.96 -10.09 0.32
C ASP A 234 16.92 -11.46 1.01
N VAL A 235 18.00 -11.77 1.73
CA VAL A 235 18.16 -13.02 2.47
C VAL A 235 17.09 -13.18 3.54
N GLY A 236 16.61 -12.09 4.14
CA GLY A 236 15.55 -12.16 5.14
C GLY A 236 14.24 -12.67 4.54
N LEU A 237 13.83 -12.09 3.41
CA LEU A 237 12.63 -12.54 2.69
C LEU A 237 12.78 -13.96 2.14
N LEU A 238 13.97 -14.33 1.69
CA LEU A 238 14.25 -15.70 1.27
C LEU A 238 14.09 -16.69 2.42
N ILE A 239 14.62 -16.37 3.61
CA ILE A 239 14.48 -17.22 4.80
C ILE A 239 13.03 -17.30 5.26
N ASP A 240 12.29 -16.19 5.27
CA ASP A 240 10.86 -16.20 5.58
C ASP A 240 10.08 -17.12 4.64
N GLN A 241 10.43 -17.14 3.35
CA GLN A 241 9.83 -18.04 2.36
C GLN A 241 10.26 -19.50 2.57
N ILE A 242 11.53 -19.75 2.93
CA ILE A 242 12.02 -21.09 3.29
C ILE A 242 11.30 -21.61 4.54
N ASP A 243 11.14 -20.80 5.59
CA ASP A 243 10.44 -21.18 6.82
C ASP A 243 8.98 -21.54 6.56
N GLN A 244 8.31 -20.80 5.67
CA GLN A 244 6.93 -21.08 5.25
C GLN A 244 6.82 -22.41 4.50
N LEU A 245 7.73 -22.67 3.55
CA LEU A 245 7.71 -23.87 2.72
C LEU A 245 8.18 -25.13 3.47
N THR A 246 9.09 -24.98 4.43
CA THR A 246 9.64 -26.09 5.24
C THR A 246 8.88 -26.32 6.55
N GLN A 247 7.83 -25.55 6.82
CA GLN A 247 6.97 -25.65 8.01
C GLN A 247 7.74 -25.59 9.35
N ARG A 248 8.90 -24.93 9.38
CA ARG A 248 9.80 -24.88 10.55
C ARG A 248 9.29 -23.96 11.66
N THR A 249 8.52 -22.95 11.29
CA THR A 249 7.73 -22.22 12.26
C THR A 249 6.53 -23.10 12.58
N SER A 250 6.35 -23.52 13.83
CA SER A 250 5.04 -23.96 14.29
C SER A 250 4.10 -22.77 14.09
N SER A 251 3.44 -22.69 12.93
CA SER A 251 2.40 -21.70 12.76
C SER A 251 1.34 -22.05 13.79
N GLU A 252 0.90 -21.07 14.58
CA GLU A 252 -0.32 -21.27 15.36
C GLU A 252 -1.39 -21.84 14.42
N PRO A 253 -2.00 -22.99 14.77
CA PRO A 253 -2.98 -23.64 13.92
C PRO A 253 -4.06 -22.63 13.57
N TYR A 254 -4.45 -22.57 12.29
CA TYR A 254 -5.44 -21.61 11.80
C TYR A 254 -6.70 -21.65 12.65
N MET A 255 -7.15 -20.49 13.13
CA MET A 255 -8.35 -20.38 13.93
C MET A 255 -9.54 -19.98 13.04
N VAL A 256 -10.50 -20.88 12.87
CA VAL A 256 -11.69 -20.66 12.03
C VAL A 256 -12.94 -20.57 12.89
N LEU A 257 -13.66 -19.46 12.80
CA LEU A 257 -14.97 -19.29 13.43
C LEU A 257 -16.05 -19.70 12.42
N ILE A 258 -16.92 -20.64 12.80
CA ILE A 258 -18.07 -21.05 11.99
C ILE A 258 -19.34 -20.53 12.64
N VAL A 259 -20.14 -19.80 11.87
CA VAL A 259 -21.45 -19.29 12.27
C VAL A 259 -22.47 -19.84 11.29
N ASP A 260 -23.24 -20.85 11.73
CA ASP A 260 -24.23 -21.54 10.91
C ASP A 260 -25.41 -21.96 11.82
N ASP A 261 -26.64 -21.72 11.38
CA ASP A 261 -27.85 -21.99 12.18
C ASP A 261 -28.16 -23.49 12.31
N SER A 262 -27.46 -24.34 11.54
CA SER A 262 -27.51 -25.78 11.61
C SER A 262 -26.33 -26.32 12.43
N PRO A 263 -26.54 -26.72 13.70
CA PRO A 263 -25.47 -27.24 14.56
C PRO A 263 -24.77 -28.45 13.94
N LEU A 264 -25.54 -29.26 13.22
CA LEU A 264 -25.08 -30.45 12.55
C LEU A 264 -24.13 -30.12 11.39
N MET A 265 -24.46 -29.15 10.54
CA MET A 265 -23.61 -28.75 9.43
C MET A 265 -22.36 -28.03 9.91
N ALA A 266 -22.49 -27.15 10.91
CA ALA A 266 -21.37 -26.49 11.55
C ALA A 266 -20.34 -27.51 12.07
N GLU A 267 -20.79 -28.60 12.69
CA GLU A 267 -19.91 -29.64 13.21
C GLU A 267 -19.25 -30.48 12.10
N VAL A 268 -19.96 -30.76 11.00
CA VAL A 268 -19.35 -31.44 9.83
C VAL A 268 -18.22 -30.61 9.25
N TYR A 269 -18.42 -29.31 9.06
CA TYR A 269 -17.38 -28.40 8.59
C TYR A 269 -16.23 -28.28 9.59
N ALA A 270 -16.54 -28.19 10.87
CA ALA A 270 -15.54 -28.13 11.93
C ALA A 270 -14.67 -29.39 11.96
N LEU A 271 -15.27 -30.57 11.84
CA LEU A 271 -14.55 -31.85 11.83
C LEU A 271 -13.59 -31.94 10.63
N ALA A 272 -14.03 -31.52 9.44
CA ALA A 272 -13.20 -31.52 8.24
C ALA A 272 -11.98 -30.59 8.37
N LEU A 273 -12.17 -29.39 8.92
CA LEU A 273 -11.08 -28.41 9.12
C LEU A 273 -10.15 -28.82 10.28
N ARG A 274 -10.69 -29.40 11.36
CA ARG A 274 -9.88 -29.96 12.47
C ARG A 274 -9.00 -31.12 12.00
N ALA A 275 -9.49 -31.94 11.07
CA ALA A 275 -8.74 -33.09 10.54
C ALA A 275 -7.43 -32.68 9.83
N VAL A 276 -7.36 -31.47 9.28
CA VAL A 276 -6.15 -30.89 8.66
C VAL A 276 -5.36 -29.96 9.59
N GLY A 277 -5.66 -29.99 10.90
CA GLY A 277 -4.89 -29.30 11.94
C GLY A 277 -5.34 -27.88 12.26
N MET A 278 -6.51 -27.43 11.79
CA MET A 278 -7.06 -26.12 12.16
C MET A 278 -7.77 -26.18 13.51
N ARG A 279 -7.73 -25.07 14.27
CA ARG A 279 -8.61 -24.84 15.42
C ARG A 279 -9.93 -24.29 14.91
N VAL A 280 -11.04 -24.85 15.40
CA VAL A 280 -12.37 -24.44 14.94
C VAL A 280 -13.31 -24.28 16.12
N VAL A 281 -13.91 -23.10 16.19
CA VAL A 281 -15.00 -22.75 17.11
C VAL A 281 -16.25 -22.55 16.27
N SER A 282 -17.36 -23.18 16.65
CA SER A 282 -18.65 -23.03 15.99
C SER A 282 -19.66 -22.41 16.95
N THR A 283 -20.54 -21.53 16.45
CA THR A 283 -21.72 -21.05 17.16
C THR A 283 -22.92 -21.07 16.22
N THR A 284 -24.10 -21.35 16.78
CA THR A 284 -25.38 -21.26 16.07
C THR A 284 -26.14 -19.97 16.38
N ASN A 285 -25.57 -19.12 17.25
CA ASN A 285 -26.19 -17.90 17.72
C ASN A 285 -25.36 -16.69 17.25
N PRO A 286 -25.86 -15.89 16.28
CA PRO A 286 -25.18 -14.70 15.77
C PRO A 286 -24.82 -13.67 16.86
N MET A 287 -25.56 -13.65 17.98
CA MET A 287 -25.33 -12.69 19.07
C MET A 287 -24.06 -12.96 19.89
N GLU A 288 -23.51 -14.17 19.83
CA GLU A 288 -22.27 -14.55 20.54
C GLU A 288 -21.01 -14.16 19.74
N VAL A 289 -21.17 -13.81 18.46
CA VAL A 289 -20.06 -13.56 17.55
C VAL A 289 -19.14 -12.42 18.01
N PRO A 290 -19.61 -11.27 18.52
CA PRO A 290 -18.72 -10.22 19.03
C PRO A 290 -17.80 -10.69 20.16
N ASP A 291 -18.33 -11.47 21.11
CA ASP A 291 -17.55 -12.00 22.23
C ASP A 291 -16.54 -13.04 21.75
N LEU A 292 -16.97 -13.93 20.86
CA LEU A 292 -16.09 -14.93 20.25
C LEU A 292 -14.99 -14.32 19.38
N LEU A 293 -15.25 -13.19 18.72
CA LEU A 293 -14.22 -12.46 17.97
C LEU A 293 -13.14 -11.90 18.91
N ALA A 294 -13.55 -11.31 20.03
CA ALA A 294 -12.64 -10.76 21.02
C ALA A 294 -11.81 -11.85 21.72
N GLU A 295 -12.44 -12.98 22.07
CA GLU A 295 -11.79 -14.09 22.78
C GLU A 295 -10.92 -14.98 21.90
N GLN A 296 -11.41 -15.36 20.72
CA GLN A 296 -10.80 -16.40 19.89
C GLN A 296 -9.91 -15.85 18.78
N GLN A 297 -10.06 -14.57 18.42
CA GLN A 297 -9.30 -13.88 17.37
C GLN A 297 -9.14 -14.73 16.08
N PRO A 298 -10.26 -15.06 15.40
CA PRO A 298 -10.21 -15.95 14.25
C PRO A 298 -9.38 -15.38 13.09
N ASP A 299 -8.70 -16.29 12.39
CA ASP A 299 -8.02 -16.03 11.13
C ASP A 299 -8.98 -16.00 9.93
N LEU A 300 -10.17 -16.59 10.07
CA LEU A 300 -11.24 -16.59 9.07
C LEU A 300 -12.60 -16.87 9.72
N ILE A 301 -13.65 -16.27 9.15
CA ILE A 301 -15.05 -16.50 9.55
C ILE A 301 -15.78 -17.19 8.39
N LEU A 302 -16.33 -18.37 8.65
CA LEU A 302 -17.31 -19.03 7.80
C LEU A 302 -18.70 -18.63 8.29
N LEU A 303 -19.51 -18.04 7.42
CA LEU A 303 -20.75 -17.40 7.83
C LEU A 303 -21.91 -17.83 6.93
N ASP A 304 -22.92 -18.49 7.49
CA ASP A 304 -24.13 -18.77 6.74
C ASP A 304 -24.86 -17.48 6.34
N VAL A 305 -25.38 -17.44 5.13
CA VAL A 305 -26.14 -16.28 4.63
C VAL A 305 -27.50 -16.21 5.31
N TYR A 306 -28.17 -17.34 5.49
CA TYR A 306 -29.52 -17.39 6.03
C TYR A 306 -29.50 -17.96 7.45
N MET A 307 -29.75 -17.10 8.44
CA MET A 307 -29.90 -17.50 9.83
C MET A 307 -31.11 -16.80 10.46
N PRO A 308 -31.76 -17.40 11.47
CA PRO A 308 -32.82 -16.74 12.23
C PRO A 308 -32.31 -15.48 12.93
N ASP A 309 -33.18 -14.47 13.06
CA ASP A 309 -32.95 -13.20 13.79
C ASP A 309 -31.89 -12.23 13.22
N CYS A 310 -30.83 -12.73 12.57
CA CYS A 310 -29.78 -11.91 11.94
C CYS A 310 -29.25 -12.58 10.66
N ASN A 311 -29.32 -11.89 9.53
CA ASN A 311 -28.78 -12.40 8.27
C ASN A 311 -27.24 -12.34 8.26
N GLY A 312 -26.56 -13.32 7.66
CA GLY A 312 -25.10 -13.33 7.57
C GLY A 312 -24.52 -12.06 6.94
N GLN A 313 -25.21 -11.47 5.97
CA GLN A 313 -24.76 -10.20 5.36
C GLN A 313 -24.80 -9.02 6.36
N GLU A 314 -25.78 -9.01 7.25
CA GLU A 314 -25.93 -7.98 8.28
C GLU A 314 -24.84 -8.15 9.33
N LEU A 315 -24.60 -9.39 9.77
CA LEU A 315 -23.52 -9.70 10.69
C LEU A 315 -22.14 -9.35 10.11
N ALA A 316 -21.88 -9.66 8.83
CA ALA A 316 -20.64 -9.26 8.16
C ALA A 316 -20.47 -7.74 8.14
N ALA A 317 -21.52 -6.99 7.82
CA ALA A 317 -21.49 -5.53 7.84
C ALA A 317 -21.20 -4.98 9.25
N VAL A 318 -21.75 -5.59 10.30
CA VAL A 318 -21.46 -5.24 11.71
C VAL A 318 -20.00 -5.51 12.05
N ILE A 319 -19.46 -6.67 11.67
CA ILE A 319 -18.05 -7.01 11.88
C ILE A 319 -17.14 -6.00 11.17
N ARG A 320 -17.49 -5.58 9.95
CA ARG A 320 -16.74 -4.58 9.18
C ARG A 320 -16.82 -3.16 9.72
N GLN A 321 -17.73 -2.84 10.66
CA GLN A 321 -17.69 -1.55 11.34
C GLN A 321 -16.56 -1.46 12.37
N GLN A 322 -15.91 -2.58 12.70
CA GLN A 322 -14.85 -2.65 13.69
C GLN A 322 -13.47 -2.68 13.00
N PRO A 323 -12.63 -1.62 13.14
CA PRO A 323 -11.31 -1.51 12.50
C PRO A 323 -10.42 -2.75 12.66
N GLU A 324 -10.47 -3.36 13.85
CA GLU A 324 -9.66 -4.50 14.26
C GLU A 324 -9.91 -5.75 13.41
N TYR A 325 -11.11 -5.92 12.85
CA TYR A 325 -11.50 -7.11 12.08
C TYR A 325 -11.52 -6.91 10.57
N HIS A 326 -11.13 -5.73 10.05
CA HIS A 326 -11.11 -5.47 8.60
C HIS A 326 -10.23 -6.44 7.81
N SER A 327 -9.16 -6.94 8.44
CA SER A 327 -8.22 -7.88 7.81
C SER A 327 -8.62 -9.34 7.94
N VAL A 328 -9.69 -9.66 8.69
CA VAL A 328 -10.16 -11.04 8.87
C VAL A 328 -11.05 -11.41 7.67
N PRO A 329 -10.70 -12.43 6.88
CA PRO A 329 -11.54 -12.87 5.77
C PRO A 329 -12.88 -13.45 6.25
N ILE A 330 -13.98 -13.03 5.63
CA ILE A 330 -15.34 -13.53 5.85
C ILE A 330 -15.78 -14.26 4.57
N VAL A 331 -16.06 -15.56 4.68
CA VAL A 331 -16.53 -16.39 3.57
C VAL A 331 -17.97 -16.82 3.83
N PHE A 332 -18.87 -16.42 2.94
CA PHE A 332 -20.28 -16.77 3.03
C PHE A 332 -20.54 -18.21 2.62
N LEU A 333 -21.36 -18.94 3.37
CA LEU A 333 -21.92 -20.23 2.95
C LEU A 333 -23.32 -19.96 2.40
N SER A 334 -23.57 -20.19 1.11
CA SER A 334 -24.82 -19.79 0.47
C SER A 334 -25.45 -20.91 -0.35
N GLY A 335 -26.75 -21.16 -0.19
CA GLY A 335 -27.53 -22.00 -1.11
C GLY A 335 -27.90 -21.31 -2.43
N GLU A 336 -27.65 -20.00 -2.53
CA GLU A 336 -28.01 -19.20 -3.70
C GLU A 336 -27.09 -19.49 -4.88
N THR A 337 -27.66 -19.64 -6.07
CA THR A 337 -26.90 -19.89 -7.32
C THR A 337 -26.85 -18.66 -8.24
N ASP A 338 -27.68 -17.64 -7.98
CA ASP A 338 -27.65 -16.39 -8.72
C ASP A 338 -26.42 -15.54 -8.35
N ARG A 339 -25.55 -15.34 -9.35
CA ARG A 339 -24.30 -14.58 -9.26
C ARG A 339 -24.54 -13.11 -8.89
N SER A 340 -25.68 -12.53 -9.25
CA SER A 340 -26.05 -11.14 -8.99
C SER A 340 -26.29 -10.90 -7.50
N VAL A 341 -26.98 -11.85 -6.85
CA VAL A 341 -27.27 -11.84 -5.40
C VAL A 341 -25.99 -12.10 -4.60
N GLN A 342 -25.14 -13.02 -5.06
CA GLN A 342 -23.82 -13.27 -4.47
C GLN A 342 -22.90 -12.03 -4.53
N LEU A 343 -22.90 -11.30 -5.66
CA LEU A 343 -22.12 -10.06 -5.81
C LEU A 343 -22.62 -8.93 -4.88
N ALA A 344 -23.93 -8.84 -4.66
CA ALA A 344 -24.51 -7.88 -3.71
C ALA A 344 -24.10 -8.16 -2.25
N ALA A 345 -23.92 -9.44 -1.90
CA ALA A 345 -23.42 -9.85 -0.57
C ALA A 345 -21.94 -9.47 -0.37
N LEU A 346 -21.09 -9.59 -1.39
CA LEU A 346 -19.68 -9.17 -1.34
C LEU A 346 -19.54 -7.66 -1.10
N ALA A 347 -20.40 -6.85 -1.70
CA ALA A 347 -20.42 -5.40 -1.48
C ALA A 347 -20.73 -4.98 -0.02
N ARG A 348 -21.21 -5.91 0.81
CA ARG A 348 -21.54 -5.70 2.23
C ARG A 348 -20.51 -6.27 3.20
N GLY A 349 -19.31 -6.58 2.72
CA GLY A 349 -18.15 -6.87 3.59
C GLY A 349 -17.66 -8.31 3.60
N GLY A 350 -18.23 -9.20 2.76
CA GLY A 350 -17.68 -10.54 2.53
C GLY A 350 -16.52 -10.53 1.54
N ASP A 351 -15.58 -11.46 1.72
CA ASP A 351 -14.43 -11.66 0.84
C ASP A 351 -14.68 -12.72 -0.22
N ASP A 352 -15.60 -13.65 0.05
CA ASP A 352 -15.92 -14.73 -0.86
C ASP A 352 -17.23 -15.44 -0.49
N PHE A 353 -17.64 -16.40 -1.32
CA PHE A 353 -18.73 -17.33 -1.02
C PHE A 353 -18.39 -18.77 -1.42
N LEU A 354 -19.00 -19.73 -0.72
CA LEU A 354 -19.02 -21.14 -1.05
C LEU A 354 -20.48 -21.58 -1.23
N THR A 355 -20.80 -22.09 -2.41
CA THR A 355 -22.15 -22.53 -2.74
C THR A 355 -22.45 -23.88 -2.11
N LYS A 356 -23.53 -23.97 -1.31
CA LYS A 356 -24.06 -25.23 -0.74
C LYS A 356 -24.74 -26.04 -1.87
N PRO A 357 -24.53 -27.37 -1.97
CA PRO A 357 -23.74 -28.21 -1.07
C PRO A 357 -22.23 -28.12 -1.31
N ILE A 358 -21.47 -27.99 -0.22
CA ILE A 358 -20.02 -27.75 -0.27
C ILE A 358 -19.28 -29.08 -0.17
N ASN A 359 -18.36 -29.33 -1.11
CA ASN A 359 -17.39 -30.42 -1.01
C ASN A 359 -16.33 -30.09 0.07
N LEU A 360 -16.06 -31.03 0.99
CA LEU A 360 -15.14 -30.82 2.11
C LEU A 360 -13.69 -30.54 1.69
N GLU A 361 -13.20 -31.15 0.60
CA GLU A 361 -11.87 -30.86 0.06
C GLU A 361 -11.79 -29.42 -0.48
N HIS A 362 -12.86 -28.98 -1.15
CA HIS A 362 -12.97 -27.60 -1.61
C HIS A 362 -13.03 -26.62 -0.42
N LEU A 363 -13.79 -26.93 0.64
CA LEU A 363 -13.83 -26.13 1.86
C LEU A 363 -12.43 -25.95 2.45
N ILE A 364 -11.68 -27.05 2.62
CA ILE A 364 -10.32 -27.02 3.19
C ILE A 364 -9.39 -26.17 2.33
N ALA A 365 -9.38 -26.37 1.01
CA ALA A 365 -8.53 -25.60 0.09
C ALA A 365 -8.89 -24.11 0.12
N ALA A 366 -10.18 -23.80 0.12
CA ALA A 366 -10.70 -22.45 0.13
C ALA A 366 -10.31 -21.69 1.41
N VAL A 367 -10.53 -22.30 2.57
CA VAL A 367 -10.20 -21.72 3.88
C VAL A 367 -8.70 -21.54 4.02
N SER A 368 -7.91 -22.58 3.73
CA SER A 368 -6.44 -22.54 3.82
C SER A 368 -5.82 -21.43 2.97
N SER A 369 -6.31 -21.26 1.74
CA SER A 369 -5.80 -20.23 0.82
C SER A 369 -6.08 -18.82 1.31
N ARG A 370 -7.31 -18.57 1.81
CA ARG A 370 -7.72 -17.24 2.29
C ARG A 370 -7.02 -16.85 3.57
N ILE A 371 -6.86 -17.78 4.52
CA ILE A 371 -6.11 -17.55 5.75
C ILE A 371 -4.64 -17.26 5.45
N ARG A 372 -4.01 -18.08 4.59
CA ARG A 372 -2.61 -17.86 4.18
C ARG A 372 -2.42 -16.46 3.58
N ARG A 373 -3.30 -16.07 2.64
CA ARG A 373 -3.26 -14.76 1.99
C ARG A 373 -3.46 -13.61 2.99
N ALA A 374 -4.43 -13.75 3.91
CA ALA A 374 -4.69 -12.74 4.95
C ALA A 374 -3.52 -12.61 5.92
N ARG A 375 -2.90 -13.72 6.35
CA ARG A 375 -1.69 -13.71 7.18
C ARG A 375 -0.49 -13.09 6.46
N THR A 376 -0.29 -13.36 5.17
CA THR A 376 0.77 -12.73 4.37
C THR A 376 0.54 -11.22 4.20
N MET A 377 -0.69 -10.77 3.92
CA MET A 377 -0.99 -9.34 3.88
C MET A 377 -0.77 -8.69 5.25
N ARG A 378 -1.23 -9.34 6.32
CA ARG A 378 -1.02 -8.86 7.70
C ARG A 378 0.46 -8.78 8.03
N SER A 379 1.29 -9.75 7.64
CA SER A 379 2.75 -9.71 7.90
C SER A 379 3.48 -8.60 7.15
N LEU A 380 3.07 -8.30 5.90
CA LEU A 380 3.58 -7.18 5.10
C LEU A 380 3.15 -5.80 5.66
N MET A 381 2.05 -5.76 6.40
CA MET A 381 1.55 -4.55 7.09
C MET A 381 2.11 -4.36 8.50
N VAL A 382 2.92 -5.29 9.01
CA VAL A 382 3.35 -5.33 10.41
C VAL A 382 4.82 -4.93 10.61
N ARG A 383 5.67 -5.17 9.61
CA ARG A 383 7.11 -4.93 9.69
C ARG A 383 7.58 -3.82 8.75
N ASP A 384 8.58 -3.06 9.17
CA ASP A 384 9.27 -2.09 8.34
C ASP A 384 10.14 -2.81 7.30
N GLY A 385 9.95 -2.48 6.02
CA GLY A 385 10.61 -3.16 4.89
C GLY A 385 12.13 -2.99 4.82
N LEU A 386 12.71 -2.05 5.56
CA LEU A 386 14.16 -1.82 5.56
C LEU A 386 14.87 -2.52 6.72
N THR A 387 14.30 -2.46 7.92
CA THR A 387 14.92 -2.93 9.18
C THR A 387 14.37 -4.26 9.67
N GLY A 388 13.20 -4.66 9.17
CA GLY A 388 12.45 -5.84 9.59
C GLY A 388 11.79 -5.71 10.98
N LEU A 389 12.01 -4.60 11.70
CA LEU A 389 11.36 -4.31 12.99
C LEU A 389 9.85 -4.10 12.82
N PHE A 390 9.11 -3.97 13.91
CA PHE A 390 7.71 -3.54 13.79
C PHE A 390 7.64 -2.13 13.18
N ASN A 391 6.62 -1.85 12.39
CA ASN A 391 6.39 -0.50 11.90
C ASN A 391 5.71 0.37 12.97
N HIS A 392 5.59 1.67 12.68
CA HIS A 392 5.01 2.66 13.59
C HIS A 392 3.64 2.23 14.13
N SER A 393 2.70 1.85 13.26
CA SER A 393 1.33 1.52 13.62
C SER A 393 1.23 0.33 14.57
N VAL A 394 1.92 -0.77 14.26
CA VAL A 394 1.91 -1.96 15.12
C VAL A 394 2.60 -1.72 16.46
N THR A 395 3.67 -0.92 16.47
CA THR A 395 4.38 -0.61 17.70
C THR A 395 3.51 0.21 18.66
N GLN A 396 2.70 1.13 18.13
CA GLN A 396 1.70 1.86 18.92
C GLN A 396 0.61 0.94 19.48
N ASP A 397 0.08 0.00 18.67
CA ASP A 397 -0.93 -0.96 19.13
C ASP A 397 -0.40 -1.87 20.25
N LEU A 398 0.83 -2.36 20.10
CA LEU A 398 1.49 -3.18 21.12
C LEU A 398 1.77 -2.36 22.39
N LEU A 399 2.13 -1.08 22.27
CA LEU A 399 2.25 -0.20 23.43
C LEU A 399 0.90 -0.02 24.15
N MET A 400 -0.19 0.21 23.42
CA MET A 400 -1.53 0.33 24.03
C MET A 400 -1.91 -0.93 24.81
N ARG A 401 -1.61 -2.11 24.26
CA ARG A 401 -1.82 -3.40 24.94
C ARG A 401 -0.98 -3.54 26.21
N GLU A 402 0.29 -3.16 26.16
CA GLU A 402 1.17 -3.22 27.33
C GLU A 402 0.80 -2.19 28.40
N VAL A 403 0.31 -1.00 28.02
CA VAL A 403 -0.28 -0.02 28.96
C VAL A 403 -1.52 -0.60 29.65
N ALA A 404 -2.42 -1.23 28.88
CA ALA A 404 -3.61 -1.87 29.45
C ALA A 404 -3.24 -3.06 30.38
N ARG A 405 -2.17 -3.79 30.06
CA ARG A 405 -1.64 -4.87 30.90
C ARG A 405 -0.98 -4.34 32.17
N ALA A 406 -0.13 -3.32 32.06
CA ALA A 406 0.53 -2.65 33.18
C ALA A 406 -0.51 -2.06 34.16
N ARG A 407 -1.59 -1.45 33.63
CA ARG A 407 -2.72 -0.96 34.42
C ARG A 407 -3.43 -2.07 35.20
N ARG A 408 -3.67 -3.22 34.58
CA ARG A 408 -4.34 -4.36 35.24
C ARG A 408 -3.48 -5.02 36.32
N ASN A 409 -2.19 -5.19 36.04
CA ASN A 409 -1.28 -5.96 36.89
C ASN A 409 -0.47 -5.10 37.87
N ALA A 410 -0.63 -3.78 37.85
CA ALA A 410 0.19 -2.82 38.58
C ALA A 410 1.71 -3.03 38.38
N GLN A 411 2.11 -3.35 37.15
CA GLN A 411 3.50 -3.60 36.78
C GLN A 411 4.15 -2.35 36.17
N PRO A 412 5.46 -2.14 36.38
CA PRO A 412 6.18 -1.02 35.77
C PRO A 412 6.31 -1.23 34.26
N LEU A 413 6.22 -0.15 33.49
CA LEU A 413 6.39 -0.17 32.04
C LEU A 413 7.22 1.06 31.66
N ALA A 414 8.27 0.87 30.87
CA ALA A 414 9.08 1.96 30.35
C ALA A 414 9.04 1.98 28.83
N VAL A 415 9.16 3.17 28.26
CA VAL A 415 9.27 3.40 26.82
C VAL A 415 10.52 4.23 26.55
N ALA A 416 11.27 3.87 25.50
CA ALA A 416 12.41 4.63 25.02
C ALA A 416 12.21 5.03 23.56
N LEU A 417 12.37 6.31 23.25
CA LEU A 417 12.40 6.84 21.89
C LEU A 417 13.84 7.20 21.53
N LEU A 418 14.35 6.63 20.44
CA LEU A 418 15.72 6.77 19.96
C LEU A 418 15.73 7.50 18.63
N ASP A 419 16.76 8.31 18.40
CA ASP A 419 17.00 9.01 17.13
C ASP A 419 18.49 9.02 16.79
N ILE A 420 18.82 8.68 15.54
CA ILE A 420 20.21 8.61 15.09
C ILE A 420 20.77 10.02 14.88
N ASP A 421 21.86 10.33 15.58
CA ASP A 421 22.44 11.66 15.56
C ASP A 421 23.01 11.99 14.18
N HIS A 422 22.63 13.16 13.64
CA HIS A 422 23.12 13.68 12.36
C HIS A 422 22.89 12.74 11.15
N PHE A 423 21.87 11.87 11.20
CA PHE A 423 21.63 10.87 10.15
C PHE A 423 21.43 11.47 8.76
N LYS A 424 20.77 12.64 8.65
CA LYS A 424 20.71 13.38 7.37
C LYS A 424 22.10 13.69 6.79
N GLN A 425 23.06 14.13 7.62
CA GLN A 425 24.44 14.39 7.17
C GLN A 425 25.15 13.11 6.73
N VAL A 426 24.84 11.97 7.36
CA VAL A 426 25.35 10.67 6.94
C VAL A 426 24.84 10.32 5.54
N ASN A 427 23.53 10.50 5.29
CA ASN A 427 22.95 10.27 3.96
C ASN A 427 23.53 11.24 2.91
N ASP A 428 23.63 12.53 3.25
CA ASP A 428 24.10 13.57 2.35
C ASP A 428 25.58 13.37 1.97
N ARG A 429 26.41 12.86 2.90
CA ARG A 429 27.86 12.68 2.70
C ARG A 429 28.26 11.30 2.14
N TYR A 430 27.57 10.24 2.52
CA TYR A 430 27.94 8.86 2.19
C TYR A 430 26.90 8.12 1.34
N GLY A 431 25.78 8.78 1.01
CA GLY A 431 24.69 8.23 0.21
C GLY A 431 23.70 7.38 1.03
N HIS A 432 22.47 7.27 0.51
CA HIS A 432 21.37 6.55 1.16
C HIS A 432 21.69 5.07 1.46
N GLN A 433 22.50 4.39 0.63
CA GLN A 433 22.88 2.99 0.87
C GLN A 433 23.69 2.81 2.16
N VAL A 434 24.54 3.78 2.52
CA VAL A 434 25.29 3.77 3.77
C VAL A 434 24.38 4.08 4.94
N GLY A 435 23.44 5.03 4.79
CA GLY A 435 22.39 5.29 5.78
C GLY A 435 21.53 4.06 6.07
N ASP A 436 21.10 3.34 5.04
CA ASP A 436 20.35 2.08 5.17
C ASP A 436 21.13 1.03 5.97
N ARG A 437 22.45 0.96 5.76
CA ARG A 437 23.34 0.06 6.52
C ARG A 437 23.43 0.47 7.99
N VAL A 438 23.47 1.76 8.29
CA VAL A 438 23.44 2.30 9.66
C VAL A 438 22.12 1.92 10.35
N LEU A 439 20.98 2.13 9.68
CA LEU A 439 19.65 1.76 10.20
C LEU A 439 19.54 0.24 10.46
N LYS A 440 19.97 -0.59 9.50
CA LYS A 440 20.00 -2.06 9.66
C LYS A 440 20.92 -2.50 10.79
N SER A 441 22.05 -1.83 10.98
CA SER A 441 22.99 -2.13 12.05
C SER A 441 22.41 -1.82 13.43
N LEU A 442 21.73 -0.68 13.59
CA LEU A 442 21.04 -0.33 14.84
C LEU A 442 19.92 -1.33 15.13
N ALA A 443 19.06 -1.63 14.15
CA ALA A 443 17.97 -2.59 14.31
C ALA A 443 18.46 -3.98 14.75
N ARG A 444 19.58 -4.46 14.18
CA ARG A 444 20.22 -5.72 14.58
C ARG A 444 20.76 -5.66 16.01
N LEU A 445 21.42 -4.56 16.39
CA LEU A 445 21.93 -4.37 17.75
C LEU A 445 20.81 -4.39 18.78
N LEU A 446 19.71 -3.67 18.51
CA LEU A 446 18.53 -3.64 19.38
C LEU A 446 17.94 -5.06 19.57
N ARG A 447 17.72 -5.79 18.47
CA ARG A 447 17.19 -7.17 18.51
C ARG A 447 18.07 -8.15 19.28
N GLN A 448 19.39 -8.04 19.17
CA GLN A 448 20.31 -8.98 19.81
C GLN A 448 20.47 -8.75 21.31
N ARG A 449 20.12 -7.57 21.80
CA ARG A 449 20.44 -7.14 23.16
C ARG A 449 19.22 -6.88 24.04
N LEU A 450 18.08 -6.58 23.43
CA LEU A 450 16.80 -6.48 24.12
C LEU A 450 16.15 -7.86 24.23
N ARG A 451 15.22 -8.00 25.17
CA ARG A 451 14.54 -9.27 25.45
C ARG A 451 13.52 -9.56 24.36
N ALA A 452 13.17 -10.84 24.20
CA ALA A 452 12.06 -11.24 23.32
C ALA A 452 10.70 -10.62 23.73
N THR A 453 10.57 -10.24 25.00
CA THR A 453 9.39 -9.54 25.54
C THR A 453 9.38 -8.04 25.24
N ASP A 454 10.51 -7.45 24.86
CA ASP A 454 10.61 -6.04 24.55
C ASP A 454 10.12 -5.81 23.11
N VAL A 455 9.25 -4.82 22.90
CA VAL A 455 8.75 -4.48 21.57
C VAL A 455 9.70 -3.46 20.95
N ILE A 456 10.16 -3.73 19.73
CA ILE A 456 11.09 -2.86 19.02
C ILE A 456 10.47 -2.47 17.69
N GLY A 457 10.22 -1.18 17.51
CA GLY A 457 9.62 -0.61 16.31
C GLY A 457 10.48 0.47 15.67
N ARG A 458 10.42 0.57 14.34
CA ARG A 458 10.86 1.76 13.61
C ARG A 458 9.68 2.75 13.60
N TYR A 459 9.83 3.82 14.35
CA TYR A 459 8.76 4.80 14.61
C TYR A 459 8.72 5.90 13.55
N GLY A 460 9.88 6.24 12.98
CA GLY A 460 10.04 7.26 11.93
C GLY A 460 11.17 6.90 10.97
N GLY A 461 11.60 7.86 10.14
CA GLY A 461 12.67 7.64 9.15
C GLY A 461 13.99 7.22 9.81
N GLU A 462 14.39 7.90 10.88
CA GLU A 462 15.62 7.67 11.65
C GLU A 462 15.35 7.37 13.14
N GLU A 463 14.08 7.14 13.49
CA GLU A 463 13.58 7.04 14.86
C GLU A 463 13.11 5.62 15.20
N PHE A 464 13.40 5.17 16.42
CA PHE A 464 13.04 3.85 16.93
C PHE A 464 12.32 3.95 18.27
N LEU A 465 11.22 3.22 18.42
CA LEU A 465 10.45 3.14 19.65
C LEU A 465 10.64 1.77 20.28
N ILE A 466 10.97 1.75 21.57
CA ILE A 466 11.17 0.53 22.35
C ILE A 466 10.18 0.53 23.51
N VAL A 467 9.39 -0.54 23.64
CA VAL A 467 8.50 -0.77 24.78
C VAL A 467 9.11 -1.87 25.64
N MET A 468 9.32 -1.58 26.91
CA MET A 468 9.98 -2.47 27.88
C MET A 468 9.03 -2.81 29.02
N PRO A 469 8.23 -3.89 28.89
CA PRO A 469 7.36 -4.36 29.96
C PRO A 469 8.15 -4.74 31.21
N ASP A 470 7.50 -4.63 32.37
CA ASP A 470 8.07 -4.97 33.68
C ASP A 470 9.43 -4.29 33.95
N THR A 471 9.57 -3.06 33.48
CA THR A 471 10.82 -2.29 33.54
C THR A 471 10.55 -0.86 34.00
N ARG A 472 11.33 -0.38 34.98
CA ARG A 472 11.32 1.03 35.42
C ARG A 472 12.23 1.88 34.56
N ALA A 473 11.98 3.19 34.47
CA ALA A 473 12.74 4.09 33.60
C ALA A 473 14.24 4.12 33.89
N GLY A 474 14.65 4.04 35.16
CA GLY A 474 16.07 3.99 35.52
C GLY A 474 16.78 2.75 34.93
N SER A 475 16.16 1.58 35.03
CA SER A 475 16.69 0.34 34.45
C SER A 475 16.67 0.37 32.93
N ALA A 476 15.60 0.89 32.34
CA ALA A 476 15.51 1.08 30.89
C ALA A 476 16.63 2.00 30.38
N ALA A 477 16.86 3.15 31.04
CA ALA A 477 17.91 4.09 30.68
C ALA A 477 19.31 3.46 30.71
N MET A 478 19.62 2.64 31.73
CA MET A 478 20.90 1.91 31.78
C MET A 478 21.08 0.95 30.60
N VAL A 479 20.02 0.22 30.21
CA VAL A 479 20.07 -0.69 29.06
C VAL A 479 20.27 0.08 27.77
N ILE A 480 19.49 1.14 27.54
CA ILE A 480 19.56 1.97 26.33
C ILE A 480 20.91 2.69 26.24
N ASP A 481 21.47 3.18 27.35
CA ASP A 481 22.77 3.84 27.37
C ASP A 481 23.91 2.86 27.04
N SER A 482 23.83 1.61 27.53
CA SER A 482 24.77 0.57 27.12
C SER A 482 24.69 0.25 25.62
N LEU A 483 23.49 0.30 25.03
CA LEU A 483 23.31 0.14 23.58
C LEU A 483 23.89 1.32 22.81
N ARG A 484 23.73 2.54 23.32
CA ARG A 484 24.28 3.78 22.75
C ARG A 484 25.79 3.71 22.68
N GLU A 485 26.45 3.36 23.79
CA GLU A 485 27.90 3.22 23.83
C GLU A 485 28.39 2.17 22.83
N ARG A 486 27.73 1.02 22.75
CA ARG A 486 28.10 -0.04 21.81
C ARG A 486 27.93 0.40 20.36
N PHE A 487 26.82 1.05 20.04
CA PHE A 487 26.53 1.53 18.70
C PHE A 487 27.58 2.55 18.23
N ALA A 488 28.01 3.46 19.11
CA ALA A 488 29.06 4.45 18.83
C ALA A 488 30.42 3.84 18.43
N HIS A 489 30.67 2.57 18.77
CA HIS A 489 31.90 1.86 18.42
C HIS A 489 31.77 0.98 17.18
N ILE A 490 30.58 0.88 16.56
CA ILE A 490 30.38 0.13 15.33
C ILE A 490 30.89 0.96 14.14
N GLU A 491 31.72 0.35 13.31
CA GLU A 491 32.19 0.95 12.05
C GLU A 491 31.30 0.50 10.89
N HIS A 492 30.66 1.45 10.22
CA HIS A 492 29.66 1.17 9.18
C HIS A 492 30.26 1.13 7.76
N GLN A 493 31.54 1.51 7.61
CA GLN A 493 32.26 1.55 6.33
C GLN A 493 33.66 0.95 6.48
N ARG A 494 34.09 0.15 5.49
CA ARG A 494 35.42 -0.50 5.45
C ARG A 494 36.39 0.10 4.42
N GLU A 495 35.88 0.71 3.35
CA GLU A 495 36.70 1.37 2.33
C GLU A 495 36.63 2.89 2.53
N GLY A 496 37.75 3.50 2.96
CA GLY A 496 37.84 4.93 3.29
C GLY A 496 38.02 5.21 4.79
N GLU A 497 37.64 6.42 5.24
CA GLU A 497 37.66 6.78 6.66
C GLU A 497 36.56 6.01 7.44
N PRO A 498 36.86 5.49 8.65
CA PRO A 498 35.88 4.75 9.45
C PRO A 498 34.72 5.64 9.88
N LEU A 499 33.51 5.37 9.36
CA LEU A 499 32.28 6.04 9.76
C LEU A 499 31.73 5.45 11.06
N ARG A 500 31.69 6.27 12.11
CA ARG A 500 31.04 5.98 13.39
C ARG A 500 29.86 6.91 13.60
N VAL A 501 28.74 6.34 14.04
CA VAL A 501 27.48 7.06 14.22
C VAL A 501 26.99 6.84 15.65
N THR A 502 26.37 7.86 16.24
CA THR A 502 25.77 7.81 17.57
C THR A 502 24.26 7.94 17.50
N PHE A 503 23.57 7.68 18.60
CA PHE A 503 22.15 8.01 18.73
C PHE A 503 21.90 8.68 20.08
N SER A 504 20.85 9.47 20.14
CA SER A 504 20.31 10.04 21.38
C SER A 504 19.01 9.33 21.74
N ALA A 505 18.68 9.25 23.03
CA ALA A 505 17.46 8.59 23.50
C ALA A 505 16.75 9.35 24.62
N GLY A 506 15.43 9.32 24.61
CA GLY A 506 14.57 9.76 25.72
C GLY A 506 13.79 8.59 26.30
N VAL A 507 13.77 8.46 27.63
CA VAL A 507 13.12 7.35 28.35
C VAL A 507 12.02 7.89 29.25
N ALA A 508 10.84 7.29 29.21
CA ALA A 508 9.71 7.63 30.10
C ALA A 508 9.15 6.39 30.80
N GLU A 509 8.74 6.56 32.05
CA GLU A 509 8.03 5.53 32.82
C GLU A 509 6.52 5.76 32.77
N TRP A 510 5.78 4.68 32.57
CA TRP A 510 4.34 4.67 32.69
C TRP A 510 3.91 4.73 34.16
N HIS A 511 2.84 5.47 34.43
CA HIS A 511 2.21 5.50 35.74
C HIS A 511 0.68 5.54 35.61
N MET A 512 -0.01 5.22 36.70
CA MET A 512 -1.48 5.16 36.73
C MET A 512 -2.10 6.49 36.31
N GLY A 513 -2.91 6.44 35.25
CA GLY A 513 -3.57 7.61 34.67
C GLY A 513 -2.91 8.15 33.39
N LEU A 514 -1.72 7.66 33.03
CA LEU A 514 -1.07 8.01 31.76
C LEU A 514 -1.55 7.07 30.64
N ASP A 515 -1.92 7.61 29.48
CA ASP A 515 -2.18 6.82 28.28
C ASP A 515 -0.88 6.59 27.46
N ALA A 516 -0.98 5.75 26.42
CA ALA A 516 0.15 5.42 25.56
C ALA A 516 0.70 6.64 24.80
N GLY A 517 -0.16 7.57 24.37
CA GLY A 517 0.24 8.76 23.63
C GLY A 517 1.04 9.72 24.50
N ALA A 518 0.53 10.04 25.69
CA ALA A 518 1.20 10.86 26.70
C ALA A 518 2.53 10.24 27.16
N LEU A 519 2.64 8.91 27.17
CA LEU A 519 3.90 8.22 27.48
C LEU A 519 4.97 8.47 26.41
N ILE A 520 4.59 8.39 25.13
CA ILE A 520 5.48 8.70 24.00
C ILE A 520 5.87 10.18 24.04
N GLU A 521 4.93 11.10 24.28
CA GLU A 521 5.23 12.54 24.35
C GLU A 521 6.26 12.88 25.44
N LYS A 522 6.22 12.17 26.58
CA LYS A 522 7.24 12.31 27.63
C LYS A 522 8.61 11.79 27.19
N ALA A 523 8.65 10.65 26.50
CA ALA A 523 9.89 10.12 25.96
C ALA A 523 10.48 11.05 24.88
N ASP A 524 9.64 11.63 24.03
CA ASP A 524 10.04 12.62 23.02
C ASP A 524 10.60 13.90 23.64
N ALA A 525 9.94 14.43 24.69
CA ALA A 525 10.45 15.60 25.41
C ALA A 525 11.85 15.34 26.03
N ALA A 526 12.08 14.13 26.56
CA ALA A 526 13.39 13.73 27.06
C ALA A 526 14.42 13.58 25.93
N LEU A 527 14.03 13.01 24.79
CA LEU A 527 14.89 12.91 23.60
C LEU A 527 15.30 14.29 23.07
N TYR A 528 14.36 15.24 23.04
CA TYR A 528 14.62 16.62 22.67
C TYR A 528 15.68 17.26 23.57
N GLN A 529 15.60 17.03 24.89
CA GLN A 529 16.63 17.48 25.84
C GLN A 529 17.98 16.81 25.56
N ALA A 530 18.02 15.51 25.26
CA ALA A 530 19.24 14.81 24.88
C ALA A 530 19.90 15.43 23.63
N LYS A 531 19.09 15.79 22.63
CA LYS A 531 19.56 16.49 21.41
C LYS A 531 20.12 17.89 21.72
N HIS A 532 19.48 18.63 22.64
CA HIS A 532 19.92 19.98 23.05
C HIS A 532 21.19 19.97 23.92
N ASN A 533 21.35 18.96 24.76
CA ASN A 533 22.50 18.80 25.65
C ASN A 533 23.76 18.30 24.93
N GLY A 534 23.80 18.33 23.59
CA GLY A 534 24.96 17.92 22.80
C GLY A 534 24.89 16.52 22.18
N ARG A 535 23.70 15.88 22.14
CA ARG A 535 23.47 14.55 21.55
C ARG A 535 24.25 13.42 22.23
N ASN A 536 24.26 12.23 21.64
CA ASN A 536 24.97 11.04 22.12
C ASN A 536 24.76 10.77 23.63
N GLN A 537 23.52 10.86 24.09
CA GLN A 537 23.17 10.66 25.51
C GLN A 537 21.75 10.12 25.67
N VAL A 538 21.47 9.58 26.85
CA VAL A 538 20.15 9.11 27.26
C VAL A 538 19.63 10.01 28.37
N VAL A 539 18.41 10.54 28.20
CA VAL A 539 17.74 11.38 29.21
C VAL A 539 16.46 10.69 29.67
N VAL A 540 16.22 10.68 30.98
CA VAL A 540 14.98 10.17 31.59
C VAL A 540 14.03 11.34 31.83
N ALA A 541 12.77 11.17 31.43
CA ALA A 541 11.72 12.16 31.65
C ALA A 541 11.45 12.35 33.15
N ASP A 542 11.57 13.58 33.63
CA ASP A 542 11.34 13.92 35.04
C ASP A 542 9.85 13.80 35.41
N VAL A 543 9.58 13.28 36.62
CA VAL A 543 8.20 13.10 37.14
C VAL A 543 7.46 14.45 37.32
N SER A 544 8.19 15.56 37.34
CA SER A 544 7.70 16.91 37.63
C SER A 544 7.28 17.74 36.41
N LEU A 545 7.37 17.20 35.19
CA LEU A 545 6.99 17.92 33.97
C LEU A 545 5.46 17.85 33.77
N THR A 546 4.73 18.68 34.52
CA THR A 546 3.31 19.01 34.31
C THR A 546 3.13 20.21 33.37
N GLN A 547 4.09 20.45 32.49
CA GLN A 547 3.88 21.38 31.39
C GLN A 547 4.06 20.63 30.07
N PRO A 548 3.02 20.54 29.24
CA PRO A 548 3.18 20.00 27.90
C PRO A 548 4.24 20.86 27.19
N PRO A 549 5.21 20.24 26.49
CA PRO A 549 6.05 21.01 25.59
C PRO A 549 5.12 21.73 24.62
N GLN A 550 5.26 23.05 24.54
CA GLN A 550 4.65 23.81 23.47
C GLN A 550 5.22 23.23 22.18
N ARG A 551 4.41 22.41 21.50
CA ARG A 551 4.58 22.17 20.06
C ARG A 551 4.88 23.54 19.47
N HIS A 552 5.81 23.62 18.53
CA HIS A 552 5.83 24.72 17.57
C HIS A 552 4.52 24.66 16.78
N ALA A 553 3.44 25.09 17.42
CA ALA A 553 2.23 25.53 16.80
C ALA A 553 2.66 26.76 16.03
N LEU A 554 2.73 26.62 14.71
CA LEU A 554 2.48 27.74 13.84
C LEU A 554 1.24 28.46 14.39
N PRO A 555 1.28 29.78 14.59
CA PRO A 555 0.31 30.48 15.42
C PRO A 555 -1.09 30.27 14.85
N ILE A 556 -1.85 29.39 15.49
CA ILE A 556 -3.28 29.26 15.29
C ILE A 556 -3.87 30.37 16.13
N THR A 557 -4.54 31.32 15.47
CA THR A 557 -5.29 32.38 16.14
C THR A 557 -6.25 31.74 17.15
N PRO A 558 -6.09 31.99 18.47
CA PRO A 558 -6.88 31.32 19.49
C PRO A 558 -8.21 32.03 19.60
N SER A 559 -9.33 31.34 19.40
CA SER A 559 -10.61 31.88 19.88
C SER A 559 -11.71 30.88 20.23
N ARG A 560 -11.65 29.59 19.89
CA ARG A 560 -12.71 28.62 20.30
C ARG A 560 -12.27 27.30 20.96
N LEU A 561 -11.00 26.92 20.93
CA LEU A 561 -10.52 25.65 21.53
C LEU A 561 -10.44 25.66 23.08
N ASN A 562 -10.62 26.82 23.72
CA ASN A 562 -10.57 26.96 25.19
C ASN A 562 -11.94 26.93 25.89
N GLN A 563 -13.03 26.63 25.17
CA GLN A 563 -14.36 26.52 25.78
C GLN A 563 -14.80 25.05 25.82
N ALA A 564 -15.47 24.65 26.90
CA ALA A 564 -16.10 23.34 26.98
C ALA A 564 -17.11 23.18 25.82
N PRO A 565 -17.16 22.01 25.16
CA PRO A 565 -18.02 21.78 24.01
C PRO A 565 -19.49 21.95 24.38
N LEU A 566 -20.27 22.51 23.44
CA LEU A 566 -21.69 22.78 23.63
C LEU A 566 -22.53 21.63 23.05
N VAL A 567 -23.30 20.98 23.92
CA VAL A 567 -24.31 19.98 23.55
C VAL A 567 -25.69 20.62 23.60
N LEU A 568 -26.43 20.53 22.50
CA LEU A 568 -27.83 20.90 22.43
C LEU A 568 -28.68 19.64 22.61
N VAL A 569 -29.49 19.57 23.67
CA VAL A 569 -30.45 18.48 23.91
C VAL A 569 -31.82 18.91 23.40
N VAL A 570 -32.46 18.09 22.59
CA VAL A 570 -33.76 18.38 21.97
C VAL A 570 -34.71 17.22 22.25
N ASP A 571 -35.73 17.47 23.07
CA ASP A 571 -36.74 16.49 23.47
C ASP A 571 -38.03 17.23 23.87
N ASP A 572 -39.19 16.73 23.47
CA ASP A 572 -40.47 17.35 23.80
C ASP A 572 -40.90 17.11 25.26
N ASP A 573 -40.30 16.12 25.95
CA ASP A 573 -40.47 15.91 27.38
C ASP A 573 -39.48 16.77 28.20
N PRO A 574 -39.98 17.76 28.96
CA PRO A 574 -39.13 18.64 29.78
C PRO A 574 -38.37 17.88 30.90
N ASN A 575 -38.86 16.72 31.32
CA ASN A 575 -38.18 15.91 32.33
C ASN A 575 -36.96 15.19 31.74
N ILE A 576 -37.06 14.68 30.51
CA ILE A 576 -35.94 14.05 29.81
C ILE A 576 -34.86 15.09 29.51
N CYS A 577 -35.24 16.27 29.00
CA CYS A 577 -34.34 17.40 28.83
C CYS A 577 -33.58 17.74 30.12
N ARG A 578 -34.27 17.83 31.26
CA ARG A 578 -33.66 18.16 32.55
C ARG A 578 -32.71 17.06 33.05
N LEU A 579 -33.06 15.80 32.86
CA LEU A 579 -32.22 14.66 33.24
C LEU A 579 -30.90 14.65 32.45
N LEU A 580 -30.99 14.74 31.13
CA LEU A 580 -29.83 14.77 30.24
C LEU A 580 -28.97 16.00 30.50
N GLN A 581 -29.58 17.16 30.76
CA GLN A 581 -28.86 18.37 31.14
C GLN A 581 -28.01 18.16 32.41
N ILE A 582 -28.55 17.52 33.45
CA ILE A 582 -27.80 17.23 34.68
C ILE A 582 -26.64 16.28 34.38
N TRP A 583 -26.88 15.18 33.65
CA TRP A 583 -25.84 14.18 33.36
C TRP A 583 -24.68 14.75 32.56
N LEU A 584 -24.98 15.61 31.58
CA LEU A 584 -23.99 16.20 30.68
C LEU A 584 -23.23 17.36 31.34
N MET A 585 -23.90 18.17 32.18
CA MET A 585 -23.21 19.19 32.98
C MET A 585 -22.25 18.57 34.01
N ASP A 586 -22.65 17.46 34.66
CA ASP A 586 -21.76 16.70 35.57
C ASP A 586 -20.53 16.13 34.84
N ALA A 587 -20.69 15.75 33.56
CA ALA A 587 -19.61 15.30 32.70
C ALA A 587 -18.77 16.46 32.09
N GLY A 588 -19.05 17.72 32.45
CA GLY A 588 -18.25 18.88 32.06
C GLY A 588 -18.63 19.53 30.72
N TYR A 589 -19.78 19.16 30.13
CA TYR A 589 -20.28 19.79 28.91
C TYR A 589 -21.07 21.07 29.21
N ARG A 590 -21.01 22.03 28.29
CA ARG A 590 -22.02 23.09 28.25
C ARG A 590 -23.27 22.51 27.62
N VAL A 591 -24.43 22.75 28.21
CA VAL A 591 -25.68 22.16 27.74
C VAL A 591 -26.74 23.22 27.57
N GLU A 592 -27.34 23.22 26.39
CA GLU A 592 -28.56 23.95 26.08
C GLU A 592 -29.68 22.97 25.74
N VAL A 593 -30.92 23.38 25.95
CA VAL A 593 -32.11 22.55 25.75
C VAL A 593 -33.07 23.24 24.80
N ALA A 594 -33.73 22.45 23.96
CA ALA A 594 -34.83 22.87 23.09
C ALA A 594 -35.98 21.86 23.22
N GLN A 595 -37.21 22.35 23.23
CA GLN A 595 -38.41 21.52 23.41
C GLN A 595 -39.16 21.27 22.11
N SER A 596 -38.64 21.76 20.98
CA SER A 596 -39.21 21.55 19.65
C SER A 596 -38.13 21.57 18.56
N GLY A 597 -38.42 20.94 17.42
CA GLY A 597 -37.54 20.98 16.25
C GLY A 597 -37.26 22.39 15.73
N MET A 598 -38.24 23.30 15.82
CA MET A 598 -38.08 24.70 15.42
C MET A 598 -37.11 25.47 16.32
N GLU A 599 -37.19 25.25 17.63
CA GLU A 599 -36.25 25.85 18.60
C GLU A 599 -34.83 25.30 18.40
N ALA A 600 -34.70 24.00 18.12
CA ALA A 600 -33.42 23.38 17.80
C ALA A 600 -32.77 23.99 16.55
N LEU A 601 -33.52 24.17 15.47
CA LEU A 601 -33.03 24.80 14.23
C LEU A 601 -32.62 26.25 14.45
N GLN A 602 -33.41 27.03 15.20
CA GLN A 602 -33.04 28.40 15.56
C GLN A 602 -31.72 28.43 16.33
N ARG A 603 -31.53 27.50 17.28
CA ARG A 603 -30.32 27.49 18.09
C ARG A 603 -29.09 27.05 17.31
N ILE A 604 -29.21 26.04 16.45
CA ILE A 604 -28.14 25.60 15.56
C ILE A 604 -27.74 26.71 14.59
N ALA A 605 -28.71 27.48 14.07
CA ALA A 605 -28.46 28.61 13.17
C ALA A 605 -27.70 29.76 13.84
N GLN A 606 -27.85 29.96 15.15
CA GLN A 606 -27.05 30.92 15.92
C GLN A 606 -25.57 30.51 16.04
N GLY A 607 -25.25 29.25 15.73
CA GLY A 607 -23.89 28.71 15.71
C GLY A 607 -23.31 28.39 17.08
N GLY A 608 -22.19 27.65 17.07
CA GLY A 608 -21.46 27.29 18.29
C GLY A 608 -21.95 26.03 19.02
N VAL A 609 -22.95 25.34 18.48
CA VAL A 609 -23.31 23.97 18.91
C VAL A 609 -22.29 23.00 18.30
N ASP A 610 -21.71 22.14 19.13
CA ASP A 610 -20.78 21.10 18.69
C ASP A 610 -21.50 19.77 18.46
N ILE A 611 -22.41 19.40 19.36
CA ILE A 611 -23.24 18.20 19.25
C ILE A 611 -24.70 18.56 19.48
N ALA A 612 -25.61 18.02 18.67
CA ALA A 612 -27.05 18.05 18.91
C ALA A 612 -27.56 16.63 19.20
N LEU A 613 -28.11 16.41 20.39
CA LEU A 613 -28.81 15.20 20.78
C LEU A 613 -30.31 15.42 20.57
N ILE A 614 -30.90 14.76 19.57
CA ILE A 614 -32.25 15.10 19.06
C ILE A 614 -33.18 13.91 19.13
N ASP A 615 -34.35 14.08 19.74
CA ASP A 615 -35.38 13.06 19.71
C ASP A 615 -36.04 12.91 18.34
N ILE A 616 -36.26 11.67 17.92
CA ILE A 616 -36.89 11.39 16.64
C ILE A 616 -38.38 11.76 16.68
N LEU A 617 -39.06 11.40 17.78
CA LEU A 617 -40.50 11.58 17.92
C LEU A 617 -40.78 12.87 18.67
N MET A 618 -40.92 13.98 17.94
CA MET A 618 -41.32 15.26 18.50
C MET A 618 -42.59 15.80 17.82
N PRO A 619 -43.43 16.58 18.53
CA PRO A 619 -44.60 17.23 17.96
C PRO A 619 -44.22 18.21 16.85
N GLU A 620 -45.11 18.35 15.86
CA GLU A 620 -45.01 19.28 14.71
C GLU A 620 -43.89 18.97 13.70
N MET A 621 -42.67 18.68 14.16
CA MET A 621 -41.50 18.42 13.33
C MET A 621 -40.69 17.26 13.94
N SER A 622 -40.43 16.21 13.16
CA SER A 622 -39.65 15.07 13.64
C SER A 622 -38.16 15.40 13.74
N GLY A 623 -37.41 14.67 14.57
CA GLY A 623 -35.96 14.85 14.65
C GLY A 623 -35.25 14.59 13.32
N ILE A 624 -35.82 13.73 12.45
CA ILE A 624 -35.28 13.47 11.11
C ILE A 624 -35.45 14.71 10.22
N ASP A 625 -36.58 15.41 10.30
CA ASP A 625 -36.79 16.66 9.56
C ASP A 625 -35.78 17.74 9.99
N VAL A 626 -35.47 17.80 11.30
CA VAL A 626 -34.44 18.70 11.84
C VAL A 626 -33.07 18.34 11.27
N LEU A 627 -32.68 17.07 11.30
CA LEU A 627 -31.41 16.58 10.74
C LEU A 627 -31.27 16.94 9.26
N ASP A 628 -32.29 16.68 8.45
CA ASP A 628 -32.31 17.01 7.03
C ASP A 628 -32.07 18.51 6.79
N GLN A 629 -32.69 19.35 7.61
CA GLN A 629 -32.56 20.79 7.49
C GLN A 629 -31.19 21.30 7.96
N VAL A 630 -30.60 20.69 8.99
CA VAL A 630 -29.21 20.93 9.42
C VAL A 630 -28.23 20.58 8.31
N ARG A 631 -28.40 19.43 7.64
CA ARG A 631 -27.52 18.98 6.55
C ARG A 631 -27.68 19.82 5.28
N ARG A 632 -28.91 20.20 4.90
CA ARG A 632 -29.16 21.09 3.75
C ARG A 632 -28.55 22.48 3.92
N ASN A 633 -28.54 23.01 5.14
CA ASN A 633 -27.95 24.32 5.45
C ASN A 633 -26.43 24.27 5.62
N GLY A 634 -25.80 23.09 5.50
CA GLY A 634 -24.36 22.91 5.67
C GLY A 634 -23.86 23.17 7.09
N ALA A 635 -24.73 23.05 8.09
CA ALA A 635 -24.38 23.31 9.48
C ALA A 635 -23.50 22.19 10.07
N GLU A 636 -22.54 22.59 10.92
CA GLU A 636 -21.43 21.75 11.42
C GLU A 636 -21.65 20.89 12.68
N PRO A 637 -22.77 20.94 13.45
CA PRO A 637 -22.84 20.11 14.64
C PRO A 637 -22.95 18.64 14.25
N ALA A 638 -22.28 17.79 15.03
CA ALA A 638 -22.53 16.37 14.96
C ALA A 638 -23.92 16.10 15.55
N VAL A 639 -24.70 15.20 14.94
CA VAL A 639 -26.08 14.94 15.34
C VAL A 639 -26.21 13.51 15.85
N ILE A 640 -26.67 13.36 17.09
CA ILE A 640 -26.98 12.08 17.72
C ILE A 640 -28.50 12.00 17.86
N MET A 641 -29.12 10.93 17.37
CA MET A 641 -30.58 10.78 17.38
C MET A 641 -31.03 9.89 18.54
N THR A 642 -32.05 10.29 19.32
CA THR A 642 -32.65 9.41 20.33
C THR A 642 -33.87 8.71 19.78
N THR A 643 -33.99 7.39 19.97
CA THR A 643 -35.06 6.57 19.38
C THR A 643 -35.84 5.82 20.46
N ALA A 644 -37.14 5.60 20.24
CA ALA A 644 -37.97 4.78 21.12
C ALA A 644 -37.71 3.27 20.93
N PHE A 645 -38.06 2.47 21.93
CA PHE A 645 -37.90 1.01 21.92
C PHE A 645 -38.70 0.37 20.75
N GLY A 646 -38.05 -0.45 19.92
CA GLY A 646 -38.76 -1.39 19.02
C GLY A 646 -38.73 -1.14 17.51
N SER A 647 -37.85 -0.31 16.95
CA SER A 647 -37.63 -0.35 15.49
C SER A 647 -36.20 0.03 15.08
N GLU A 648 -35.37 -0.98 14.82
CA GLU A 648 -34.03 -0.81 14.23
C GLU A 648 -34.07 -0.03 12.90
N GLN A 649 -35.18 -0.14 12.17
CA GLN A 649 -35.46 0.61 10.95
C GLN A 649 -35.39 2.13 11.17
N ILE A 650 -35.81 2.65 12.33
CA ILE A 650 -35.77 4.10 12.63
C ILE A 650 -34.33 4.57 12.87
N ALA A 651 -33.51 3.78 13.58
CA ALA A 651 -32.09 4.09 13.79
C ALA A 651 -31.29 4.01 12.48
N VAL A 652 -31.54 2.98 11.66
CA VAL A 652 -30.94 2.85 10.31
C VAL A 652 -31.36 4.03 9.43
N ASN A 653 -32.63 4.45 9.50
CA ASN A 653 -33.10 5.60 8.75
C ASN A 653 -32.40 6.90 9.18
N ALA A 654 -32.21 7.12 10.49
CA ALA A 654 -31.48 8.27 11.02
C ALA A 654 -30.03 8.34 10.50
N ILE A 655 -29.29 7.22 10.50
CA ILE A 655 -27.92 7.18 9.96
C ILE A 655 -27.91 7.45 8.45
N ARG A 656 -28.87 6.92 7.69
CA ARG A 656 -29.01 7.18 6.23
C ARG A 656 -29.26 8.65 5.91
N HIS A 657 -29.93 9.39 6.79
CA HIS A 657 -30.16 10.83 6.66
C HIS A 657 -28.97 11.66 7.17
N GLY A 658 -27.87 11.01 7.57
CA GLY A 658 -26.61 11.65 7.92
C GLY A 658 -26.47 11.98 9.40
N ALA A 659 -27.18 11.28 10.29
CA ALA A 659 -26.87 11.31 11.72
C ALA A 659 -25.48 10.71 11.97
N ASP A 660 -24.76 11.26 12.94
CA ASP A 660 -23.44 10.77 13.32
C ASP A 660 -23.51 9.58 14.27
N ASP A 661 -24.59 9.49 15.05
CA ASP A 661 -24.85 8.37 15.95
C ASP A 661 -26.32 8.30 16.39
N TYR A 662 -26.67 7.28 17.18
CA TYR A 662 -28.00 7.17 17.80
C TYR A 662 -27.94 6.59 19.22
N LEU A 663 -28.97 6.86 20.01
CA LEU A 663 -29.16 6.36 21.38
C LEU A 663 -30.57 5.81 21.56
N ARG A 664 -30.71 4.69 22.27
CA ARG A 664 -32.02 4.06 22.51
C ARG A 664 -32.63 4.58 23.81
N LYS A 665 -33.95 4.81 23.82
CA LYS A 665 -34.73 5.11 25.02
C LYS A 665 -35.26 3.80 25.65
N PRO A 666 -35.15 3.61 26.99
CA PRO A 666 -34.63 4.54 27.98
C PRO A 666 -33.10 4.70 27.89
N ILE A 667 -32.62 5.95 27.95
CA ILE A 667 -31.20 6.29 27.74
C ILE A 667 -30.38 5.90 28.96
N ASP A 668 -29.39 5.04 28.78
CA ASP A 668 -28.38 4.75 29.80
C ASP A 668 -27.30 5.85 29.85
N ARG A 669 -26.89 6.22 31.06
CA ARG A 669 -25.92 7.30 31.28
C ARG A 669 -24.53 6.94 30.74
N GLN A 670 -24.07 5.69 30.91
CA GLN A 670 -22.74 5.27 30.43
C GLN A 670 -22.73 5.19 28.91
N GLU A 671 -23.78 4.64 28.30
CA GLU A 671 -23.96 4.59 26.85
C GLU A 671 -23.94 5.98 26.21
N LEU A 672 -24.68 6.94 26.79
CA LEU A 672 -24.69 8.35 26.35
C LEU A 672 -23.28 8.96 26.34
N LEU A 673 -22.49 8.74 27.39
CA LEU A 673 -21.14 9.31 27.49
C LEU A 673 -20.17 8.69 26.48
N VAL A 674 -20.24 7.37 26.26
CA VAL A 674 -19.41 6.69 25.26
C VAL A 674 -19.73 7.18 23.85
N VAL A 675 -21.02 7.28 23.51
CA VAL A 675 -21.47 7.80 22.21
C VAL A 675 -20.99 9.25 22.02
N LEU A 676 -21.16 10.10 23.02
CA LEU A 676 -20.69 11.49 22.96
C LEU A 676 -19.18 11.63 22.78
N GLU A 677 -18.39 10.84 23.48
CA GLU A 677 -16.93 10.87 23.37
C GLU A 677 -16.46 10.45 21.97
N ARG A 678 -17.05 9.37 21.42
CA ARG A 678 -16.82 8.91 20.05
C ARG A 678 -17.19 9.98 19.03
N THR A 679 -18.40 10.54 19.13
CA THR A 679 -18.88 11.57 18.21
C THR A 679 -18.01 12.83 18.27
N MET A 680 -17.59 13.25 19.46
CA MET A 680 -16.70 14.41 19.66
C MET A 680 -15.32 14.19 19.03
N THR A 681 -14.75 12.99 19.19
CA THR A 681 -13.46 12.64 18.60
C THR A 681 -13.53 12.69 17.08
N ASN A 682 -14.58 12.12 16.49
CA ASN A 682 -14.81 12.18 15.04
C ASN A 682 -15.00 13.61 14.54
N LEU A 683 -15.73 14.45 15.28
CA LEU A 683 -15.91 15.86 14.93
C LEU A 683 -14.59 16.63 14.95
N ARG A 684 -13.73 16.40 15.96
CA ARG A 684 -12.38 17.02 16.04
C ARG A 684 -11.51 16.61 14.86
N LEU A 685 -11.45 15.31 14.55
CA LEU A 685 -10.67 14.79 13.43
C LEU A 685 -11.15 15.35 12.08
N ARG A 686 -12.47 15.45 11.86
CA ARG A 686 -13.02 16.06 10.63
C ARG A 686 -12.63 17.54 10.52
N ARG A 687 -12.71 18.31 11.61
CA ARG A 687 -12.31 19.72 11.64
C ARG A 687 -10.81 19.90 11.37
N GLU A 688 -9.97 19.05 11.96
CA GLU A 688 -8.51 19.07 11.76
C GLU A 688 -8.13 18.71 10.32
N ASN A 689 -8.71 17.65 9.76
CA ASN A 689 -8.49 17.27 8.36
C ASN A 689 -8.85 18.39 7.38
N LEU A 690 -9.99 19.05 7.59
CA LEU A 690 -10.41 20.16 6.74
C LEU A 690 -9.43 21.35 6.84
N ALA A 691 -8.90 21.63 8.03
CA ALA A 691 -7.90 22.67 8.23
C ALA A 691 -6.57 22.33 7.54
N LEU A 692 -6.13 21.06 7.64
CA LEU A 692 -4.92 20.57 6.97
C LEU A 692 -5.06 20.63 5.44
N GLN A 693 -6.20 20.21 4.89
CA GLN A 693 -6.48 20.28 3.46
C GLN A 693 -6.39 21.71 2.93
N ARG A 694 -7.04 22.68 3.61
CA ARG A 694 -6.96 24.10 3.23
C ARG A 694 -5.53 24.62 3.24
N ARG A 695 -4.73 24.20 4.21
CA ARG A 695 -3.33 24.61 4.34
C ARG A 695 -2.45 24.00 3.25
N LEU A 696 -2.68 22.73 2.88
CA LEU A 696 -2.00 22.08 1.77
C LEU A 696 -2.32 22.76 0.44
N ASP A 697 -3.58 23.09 0.19
CA ASP A 697 -3.99 23.82 -1.02
C ASP A 697 -3.35 25.21 -1.10
N GLN A 698 -3.25 25.91 0.04
CA GLN A 698 -2.53 27.19 0.10
C GLN A 698 -1.05 26.99 -0.25
N LYS A 699 -0.37 26.02 0.38
CA LYS A 699 1.05 25.74 0.12
C LYS A 699 1.31 25.33 -1.32
N ARG A 700 0.40 24.57 -1.94
CA ARG A 700 0.49 24.20 -3.35
C ARG A 700 0.46 25.43 -4.26
N ARG A 701 -0.48 26.36 -4.03
CA ARG A 701 -0.58 27.61 -4.79
C ARG A 701 0.64 28.52 -4.62
N GLU A 702 1.20 28.58 -3.41
CA GLU A 702 2.43 29.34 -3.14
C GLU A 702 3.60 28.78 -3.95
N LEU A 703 3.79 27.46 -3.96
CA LEU A 703 4.87 26.81 -4.71
C LEU A 703 4.68 26.94 -6.23
N GLU A 704 3.45 26.76 -6.73
CA GLU A 704 3.12 26.96 -8.15
C GLU A 704 3.45 28.40 -8.62
N ALA A 705 3.19 29.40 -7.80
CA ALA A 705 3.51 30.80 -8.11
C ALA A 705 5.03 31.06 -8.15
N GLU A 706 5.80 30.45 -7.24
CA GLU A 706 7.26 30.57 -7.19
C GLU A 706 7.94 29.92 -8.40
N ILE A 707 7.50 28.72 -8.79
CA ILE A 707 8.00 28.02 -9.98
C ILE A 707 7.68 28.83 -11.26
N LYS A 708 6.46 29.35 -11.38
CA LYS A 708 6.08 30.20 -12.52
C LYS A 708 6.93 31.48 -12.60
N HIS A 709 7.31 32.05 -11.47
CA HIS A 709 8.20 33.20 -11.43
C HIS A 709 9.62 32.83 -11.91
N ALA A 710 10.16 31.69 -11.48
CA ALA A 710 11.45 31.19 -11.94
C ALA A 710 11.47 30.90 -13.45
N ALA A 711 10.39 30.31 -13.97
CA ALA A 711 10.18 30.09 -15.41
C ALA A 711 10.28 31.38 -16.22
N GLN A 712 9.61 32.45 -15.76
CA GLN A 712 9.66 33.75 -16.42
C GLN A 712 11.08 34.35 -16.41
N ILE A 713 11.77 34.31 -15.27
CA ILE A 713 13.16 34.79 -15.16
C ILE A 713 14.06 34.05 -16.15
N GLN A 714 13.93 32.72 -16.23
CA GLN A 714 14.74 31.90 -17.13
C GLN A 714 14.47 32.25 -18.60
N ALA A 715 13.21 32.39 -18.99
CA ALA A 715 12.85 32.80 -20.34
C ALA A 715 13.44 34.18 -20.69
N ASP A 716 13.39 35.14 -19.76
CA ASP A 716 13.94 36.49 -19.95
C ASP A 716 15.49 36.49 -20.04
N MET A 717 16.16 35.47 -19.50
CA MET A 717 17.62 35.32 -19.61
C MET A 717 18.07 34.84 -20.99
N LEU A 718 17.25 34.06 -21.71
CA LEU A 718 17.57 33.62 -23.07
C LEU A 718 17.50 34.80 -24.07
N PRO A 719 18.27 34.77 -25.17
CA PRO A 719 18.21 35.83 -26.18
C PRO A 719 16.81 36.00 -26.78
N GLN A 720 16.22 37.17 -26.54
CA GLN A 720 14.88 37.54 -27.03
C GLN A 720 14.88 38.08 -28.46
N GLN A 721 16.02 38.58 -28.95
CA GLN A 721 16.15 39.18 -30.28
C GLN A 721 17.18 38.44 -31.11
N MET A 722 16.76 38.02 -32.31
CA MET A 722 17.63 37.41 -33.31
C MET A 722 18.55 38.49 -33.90
N PRO A 723 19.87 38.27 -33.94
CA PRO A 723 20.80 39.26 -34.47
C PRO A 723 20.64 39.36 -35.98
N ARG A 724 20.74 40.59 -36.52
CA ARG A 724 20.77 40.81 -37.96
C ARG A 724 22.20 40.64 -38.46
N LEU A 725 22.40 39.66 -39.34
CA LEU A 725 23.70 39.28 -39.87
C LEU A 725 23.71 39.50 -41.39
N PRO A 726 24.68 40.25 -41.96
CA PRO A 726 24.76 40.44 -43.40
C PRO A 726 24.92 39.10 -44.14
N GLY A 727 23.93 38.73 -44.97
CA GLY A 727 23.95 37.49 -45.76
C GLY A 727 23.68 36.20 -44.96
N TYR A 728 23.13 36.30 -43.74
CA TYR A 728 22.72 35.16 -42.93
C TYR A 728 21.35 35.40 -42.30
N SER A 729 20.58 34.31 -42.19
CA SER A 729 19.37 34.23 -41.37
C SER A 729 19.61 33.33 -40.16
N ILE A 730 19.09 33.72 -38.99
CA ILE A 730 19.21 32.97 -37.75
C ILE A 730 17.86 32.87 -37.06
N ALA A 731 17.55 31.70 -36.52
CA ALA A 731 16.35 31.45 -35.75
C ALA A 731 16.67 30.47 -34.61
N ALA A 732 16.00 30.63 -33.47
CA ALA A 732 16.11 29.71 -32.36
C ALA A 732 14.80 29.67 -31.56
N ARG A 733 14.54 28.54 -30.90
CA ARG A 733 13.50 28.40 -29.89
C ARG A 733 13.92 27.35 -28.87
N CYS A 734 13.52 27.58 -27.62
CA CYS A 734 13.71 26.68 -26.49
C CYS A 734 12.35 26.47 -25.82
N ILE A 735 11.95 25.22 -25.62
CA ILE A 735 10.69 24.83 -24.98
C ILE A 735 11.03 23.86 -23.85
N PRO A 736 10.96 24.28 -22.58
CA PRO A 736 11.30 23.39 -21.47
C PRO A 736 10.23 22.30 -21.31
N ALA A 737 10.63 21.08 -20.92
CA ALA A 737 9.71 19.97 -20.62
C ALA A 737 8.90 20.20 -19.33
N ARG A 738 9.43 21.02 -18.43
CA ARG A 738 8.76 21.49 -17.21
C ARG A 738 8.64 23.00 -17.25
N ASP A 739 8.23 23.62 -16.14
CA ASP A 739 8.20 25.07 -16.03
C ASP A 739 9.59 25.72 -16.24
N VAL A 740 10.68 25.02 -15.92
CA VAL A 740 12.08 25.43 -16.15
C VAL A 740 12.92 24.27 -16.69
N GLY A 741 13.96 24.60 -17.47
CA GLY A 741 14.81 23.65 -18.20
C GLY A 741 16.33 23.81 -17.98
N GLY A 742 17.11 22.83 -18.43
CA GLY A 742 18.57 22.85 -18.52
C GLY A 742 19.10 23.35 -19.88
N ASP A 743 18.30 23.24 -20.94
CA ASP A 743 18.68 23.69 -22.28
C ASP A 743 18.84 25.20 -22.39
N PHE A 744 19.80 25.64 -23.21
CA PHE A 744 19.95 27.05 -23.55
C PHE A 744 20.70 27.29 -24.85
N TYR A 745 20.52 28.50 -25.36
CA TYR A 745 21.39 29.08 -26.37
C TYR A 745 21.76 30.53 -26.01
N ASP A 746 22.92 30.98 -26.49
CA ASP A 746 23.31 32.39 -26.39
C ASP A 746 24.11 32.80 -27.63
N TRP A 747 24.05 34.09 -27.97
CA TRP A 747 24.92 34.67 -28.98
C TRP A 747 25.42 36.03 -28.55
N HIS A 748 26.65 36.35 -28.94
CA HIS A 748 27.25 37.65 -28.72
C HIS A 748 28.31 37.96 -29.77
N PHE A 749 28.64 39.24 -29.92
CA PHE A 749 29.63 39.72 -30.88
C PHE A 749 30.90 40.15 -30.15
N PRO A 750 31.97 39.34 -30.10
CA PRO A 750 33.24 39.79 -29.54
C PRO A 750 33.88 40.91 -30.38
N ALA A 751 33.61 40.94 -31.68
CA ALA A 751 33.98 42.00 -32.62
C ALA A 751 32.87 42.17 -33.68
N PRO A 752 32.80 43.30 -34.42
CA PRO A 752 31.73 43.54 -35.40
C PRO A 752 31.61 42.50 -36.53
N HIS A 753 32.68 41.76 -36.79
CA HIS A 753 32.75 40.74 -37.85
C HIS A 753 32.77 39.30 -37.31
N LEU A 754 32.69 39.12 -35.99
CA LEU A 754 32.71 37.81 -35.33
C LEU A 754 31.42 37.60 -34.56
N LEU A 755 30.76 36.48 -34.80
CA LEU A 755 29.59 36.03 -34.04
C LEU A 755 29.98 34.78 -33.26
N ASN A 756 29.86 34.82 -31.93
CA ASN A 756 29.89 33.63 -31.12
C ASN A 756 28.46 33.12 -30.91
N LEU A 757 28.27 31.82 -31.09
CA LEU A 757 27.02 31.10 -30.84
C LEU A 757 27.31 29.95 -29.89
N THR A 758 26.53 29.83 -28.83
CA THR A 758 26.64 28.74 -27.85
C THR A 758 25.31 28.03 -27.77
N PHE A 759 25.34 26.71 -27.80
CA PHE A 759 24.24 25.82 -27.49
C PHE A 759 24.68 24.94 -26.34
N GLY A 760 23.86 24.76 -25.31
CA GLY A 760 24.19 23.86 -24.21
C GLY A 760 22.97 23.20 -23.61
N ASP A 761 23.22 22.04 -23.02
CA ASP A 761 22.24 21.19 -22.37
C ASP A 761 22.86 20.66 -21.07
N VAL A 762 22.15 20.90 -19.97
CA VAL A 762 22.59 20.60 -18.62
C VAL A 762 21.92 19.32 -18.14
N MET A 763 22.72 18.39 -17.63
CA MET A 763 22.21 17.14 -17.08
C MET A 763 21.13 17.36 -16.01
N GLY A 764 19.99 16.70 -16.21
CA GLY A 764 18.87 16.71 -15.27
C GLY A 764 17.75 17.64 -15.72
N LYS A 765 16.72 17.81 -14.87
CA LYS A 765 15.50 18.56 -15.23
C LYS A 765 15.02 19.43 -14.07
N GLY A 766 14.33 20.52 -14.37
CA GLY A 766 13.76 21.41 -13.36
C GLY A 766 14.78 22.39 -12.77
N MET A 767 14.56 22.81 -11.51
CA MET A 767 15.28 23.95 -10.92
C MET A 767 16.80 23.77 -10.80
N SER A 768 17.29 22.55 -10.55
CA SER A 768 18.74 22.30 -10.46
C SER A 768 19.43 22.51 -11.80
N ALA A 769 18.86 21.98 -12.87
CA ALA A 769 19.34 22.17 -14.23
C ALA A 769 19.28 23.65 -14.65
N ALA A 770 18.18 24.35 -14.30
CA ALA A 770 18.02 25.77 -14.56
C ALA A 770 19.08 26.66 -13.89
N LEU A 771 19.47 26.36 -12.65
CA LEU A 771 20.52 27.09 -11.93
C LEU A 771 21.91 26.88 -12.57
N LEU A 772 22.21 25.65 -12.95
CA LEU A 772 23.47 25.33 -13.63
C LEU A 772 23.52 25.89 -15.05
N MET A 773 22.39 25.91 -15.76
CA MET A 773 22.25 26.53 -17.08
C MET A 773 22.61 28.02 -17.01
N THR A 774 21.97 28.76 -16.10
CA THR A 774 22.21 30.21 -15.96
C THR A 774 23.66 30.53 -15.59
N THR A 775 24.25 29.71 -14.72
CA THR A 775 25.68 29.81 -14.35
C THR A 775 26.59 29.54 -15.55
N THR A 776 26.34 28.44 -16.28
CA THR A 776 27.15 28.05 -17.44
C THR A 776 27.09 29.09 -18.54
N ARG A 777 25.89 29.58 -18.87
CA ARG A 777 25.69 30.63 -19.85
C ARG A 777 26.45 31.91 -19.47
N ALA A 778 26.36 32.34 -18.22
CA ALA A 778 27.05 33.53 -17.74
C ALA A 778 28.57 33.39 -17.82
N VAL A 779 29.12 32.22 -17.46
CA VAL A 779 30.55 31.93 -17.58
C VAL A 779 31.01 31.97 -19.03
N ILE A 780 30.33 31.25 -19.93
CA ILE A 780 30.69 31.22 -21.36
C ILE A 780 30.70 32.63 -21.92
N ARG A 781 29.66 33.42 -21.67
CA ARG A 781 29.57 34.82 -22.11
C ARG A 781 30.70 35.69 -21.56
N SER A 782 31.18 35.42 -20.34
CA SER A 782 32.27 36.16 -19.71
C SER A 782 33.65 35.81 -20.30
N VAL A 783 33.86 34.54 -20.67
CA VAL A 783 35.17 34.04 -21.16
C VAL A 783 35.30 34.11 -22.67
N ALA A 784 34.19 34.03 -23.41
CA ALA A 784 34.17 34.06 -24.87
C ALA A 784 34.37 35.50 -25.36
N ARG A 785 35.62 35.91 -25.51
CA ARG A 785 36.01 37.22 -26.07
C ARG A 785 36.46 37.06 -27.52
N ASP A 786 37.33 37.94 -28.01
CA ASP A 786 37.98 37.84 -29.32
C ASP A 786 39.12 36.80 -29.27
N THR A 787 38.75 35.57 -28.91
CA THR A 787 39.63 34.41 -28.80
C THR A 787 38.92 33.21 -29.40
N THR A 788 39.71 32.21 -29.82
CA THR A 788 39.20 31.04 -30.52
C THR A 788 38.28 30.19 -29.62
N PRO A 789 37.31 29.46 -30.20
CA PRO A 789 36.44 28.56 -29.45
C PRO A 789 37.16 27.60 -28.50
N GLU A 790 38.32 27.06 -28.90
CA GLU A 790 39.16 26.21 -28.05
C GLU A 790 39.64 26.91 -26.77
N VAL A 791 40.11 28.16 -26.91
CA VAL A 791 40.58 28.95 -25.77
C VAL A 791 39.42 29.31 -24.85
N ASN A 792 38.27 29.68 -25.43
CA ASN A 792 37.05 30.01 -24.67
C ASN A 792 36.60 28.80 -23.84
N MET A 793 36.59 27.61 -24.45
CA MET A 793 36.18 26.37 -23.78
C MET A 793 37.10 26.02 -22.62
N ARG A 794 38.42 26.15 -22.81
CA ARG A 794 39.41 25.89 -21.74
C ARG A 794 39.19 26.79 -20.52
N TYR A 795 38.85 28.05 -20.72
CA TYR A 795 38.54 28.95 -19.61
C TYR A 795 37.19 28.62 -18.95
N ALA A 796 36.18 28.25 -19.73
CA ALA A 796 34.88 27.85 -19.21
C ALA A 796 34.98 26.61 -18.33
N VAL A 797 35.68 25.57 -18.79
CA VAL A 797 35.95 24.34 -18.02
C VAL A 797 36.63 24.66 -16.70
N LYS A 798 37.67 25.51 -16.73
CA LYS A 798 38.39 25.90 -15.52
C LYS A 798 37.49 26.62 -14.51
N ALA A 799 36.55 27.45 -14.98
CA ALA A 799 35.66 28.19 -14.10
C ALA A 799 34.53 27.32 -13.53
N LEU A 800 33.98 26.41 -14.34
CA LEU A 800 32.81 25.60 -13.99
C LEU A 800 33.16 24.28 -13.29
N HIS A 801 34.40 23.79 -13.41
CA HIS A 801 34.77 22.46 -12.92
C HIS A 801 34.45 22.24 -11.44
N ALA A 802 34.77 23.19 -10.56
CA ALA A 802 34.54 23.02 -9.13
C ALA A 802 33.04 22.94 -8.78
N ASP A 803 32.19 23.68 -9.49
CA ASP A 803 30.75 23.69 -9.24
C ASP A 803 30.10 22.42 -9.81
N LEU A 804 30.45 22.03 -11.04
CA LEU A 804 29.94 20.82 -11.69
C LEU A 804 30.39 19.53 -10.98
N ASP A 805 31.62 19.47 -10.47
CA ASP A 805 32.14 18.34 -9.69
C ASP A 805 31.39 18.19 -8.35
N ARG A 806 31.19 19.30 -7.62
CA ARG A 806 30.44 19.31 -6.35
C ARG A 806 28.98 18.92 -6.50
N THR A 807 28.34 19.28 -7.61
CA THR A 807 26.95 18.89 -7.88
C THR A 807 26.84 17.57 -8.63
N SER A 808 27.97 16.91 -8.93
CA SER A 808 28.03 15.69 -9.76
C SER A 808 27.20 15.81 -11.04
N SER A 809 27.25 16.99 -11.67
CA SER A 809 26.49 17.33 -12.87
C SER A 809 27.44 17.57 -14.03
N PHE A 810 26.98 17.31 -15.25
CA PHE A 810 27.72 17.67 -16.45
C PHE A 810 26.87 18.52 -17.38
N VAL A 811 27.55 19.23 -18.29
CA VAL A 811 26.90 20.05 -19.32
C VAL A 811 27.48 19.67 -20.67
N THR A 812 26.62 19.27 -21.60
CA THR A 812 26.99 19.13 -23.00
C THR A 812 26.90 20.50 -23.65
N LEU A 813 27.89 20.88 -24.45
CA LEU A 813 27.97 22.25 -24.95
C LEU A 813 28.64 22.33 -26.32
N CYS A 814 28.02 23.00 -27.28
CA CYS A 814 28.59 23.32 -28.58
C CYS A 814 28.82 24.83 -28.68
N HIS A 815 30.08 25.25 -28.79
CA HIS A 815 30.47 26.65 -28.89
C HIS A 815 31.12 26.93 -30.25
N LEU A 816 30.58 27.89 -30.98
CA LEU A 816 30.96 28.22 -32.34
C LEU A 816 31.30 29.70 -32.48
N GLN A 817 32.18 30.01 -33.42
CA GLN A 817 32.57 31.35 -33.82
C GLN A 817 32.54 31.46 -35.35
N LEU A 818 31.65 32.31 -35.86
CA LEU A 818 31.53 32.61 -37.28
C LEU A 818 32.22 33.94 -37.61
N ASN A 819 33.14 33.90 -38.55
CA ASN A 819 33.69 35.10 -39.17
C ASN A 819 32.84 35.51 -40.38
N LEU A 820 32.18 36.66 -40.29
CA LEU A 820 31.26 37.17 -41.31
C LEU A 820 31.96 37.65 -42.59
N LEU A 821 33.27 37.90 -42.54
CA LEU A 821 34.06 38.33 -43.70
C LEU A 821 34.59 37.14 -44.49
N THR A 822 35.10 36.11 -43.79
CA THR A 822 35.68 34.92 -44.44
C THR A 822 34.67 33.79 -44.60
N HIS A 823 33.51 33.88 -43.94
CA HIS A 823 32.48 32.85 -43.87
C HIS A 823 32.98 31.52 -43.27
N THR A 824 34.05 31.60 -42.49
CA THR A 824 34.64 30.46 -41.78
C THR A 824 33.97 30.31 -40.41
N LEU A 825 33.51 29.09 -40.12
CA LEU A 825 32.95 28.68 -38.85
C LEU A 825 33.97 27.82 -38.11
N ALA A 826 34.49 28.34 -37.00
CA ALA A 826 35.26 27.57 -36.03
C ALA A 826 34.33 27.04 -34.94
N PHE A 827 34.54 25.83 -34.45
CA PHE A 827 33.67 25.24 -33.43
C PHE A 827 34.41 24.28 -32.50
N VAL A 828 33.85 24.13 -31.29
CA VAL A 828 34.20 23.09 -30.32
C VAL A 828 32.89 22.52 -29.79
N ASP A 829 32.71 21.21 -29.98
CA ASP A 829 31.60 20.46 -29.41
C ASP A 829 32.13 19.61 -28.23
N ALA A 830 31.67 19.95 -27.03
CA ALA A 830 31.96 19.30 -25.76
C ALA A 830 30.88 18.23 -25.47
N GLY A 831 30.85 17.19 -26.30
CA GLY A 831 30.01 16.00 -26.11
C GLY A 831 28.51 16.22 -26.28
N HIS A 832 28.08 17.29 -26.95
CA HIS A 832 26.69 17.51 -27.34
C HIS A 832 26.33 16.63 -28.56
N GLY A 833 27.09 16.72 -29.66
CA GLY A 833 27.05 15.75 -30.75
C GLY A 833 25.77 15.72 -31.61
N LEU A 834 24.85 16.66 -31.40
CA LEU A 834 23.57 16.84 -32.11
C LEU A 834 23.57 18.08 -33.03
N GLY A 835 24.74 18.39 -33.62
CA GLY A 835 24.91 19.47 -34.59
C GLY A 835 25.33 18.99 -35.97
N PHE A 836 24.80 19.59 -37.02
CA PHE A 836 25.23 19.33 -38.40
C PHE A 836 25.08 20.55 -39.31
N ILE A 837 25.86 20.57 -40.40
CA ILE A 837 25.73 21.53 -41.48
C ILE A 837 25.07 20.83 -42.65
N ARG A 838 23.89 21.32 -43.02
CA ARG A 838 23.22 20.95 -44.25
C ARG A 838 23.78 21.78 -45.40
N ARG A 839 24.43 21.14 -46.35
CA ARG A 839 24.94 21.75 -47.59
C ARG A 839 23.82 22.01 -48.59
N HIS A 840 24.05 22.98 -49.46
CA HIS A 840 23.20 23.17 -50.64
C HIS A 840 23.13 21.88 -51.47
N GLY A 841 21.92 21.37 -51.73
CA GLY A 841 21.70 20.08 -52.41
C GLY A 841 21.45 18.90 -51.47
N GLY A 842 21.35 19.14 -50.15
CA GLY A 842 20.84 18.18 -49.17
C GLY A 842 21.87 17.27 -48.49
N GLN A 843 23.16 17.35 -48.85
CA GLN A 843 24.23 16.65 -48.13
C GLN A 843 24.38 17.20 -46.71
N CYS A 844 24.65 16.34 -45.72
CA CYS A 844 24.89 16.76 -44.33
C CYS A 844 26.30 16.44 -43.86
N ASP A 845 26.96 17.44 -43.29
CA ASP A 845 28.26 17.32 -42.64
C ASP A 845 28.06 17.42 -41.13
N ARG A 846 28.30 16.32 -40.40
CA ARG A 846 28.15 16.30 -38.94
C ARG A 846 29.25 17.13 -38.25
N LEU A 847 28.87 17.86 -37.20
CA LEU A 847 29.83 18.46 -36.29
C LEU A 847 30.27 17.41 -35.25
N GLU A 848 31.32 16.66 -35.58
CA GLU A 848 31.83 15.61 -34.69
C GLU A 848 32.30 16.20 -33.35
N PRO A 849 31.96 15.58 -32.20
CA PRO A 849 32.44 15.98 -30.87
C PRO A 849 33.97 16.09 -30.83
N ARG A 850 34.46 17.16 -30.19
CA ARG A 850 35.90 17.48 -30.09
C ARG A 850 36.41 17.58 -28.66
N GLY A 851 35.64 17.06 -27.70
CA GLY A 851 35.99 16.89 -26.29
C GLY A 851 34.81 16.32 -25.51
N ALA A 852 35.04 15.88 -24.28
CA ALA A 852 33.97 15.39 -23.41
C ALA A 852 33.09 16.53 -22.85
N PRO A 853 31.87 16.20 -22.39
CA PRO A 853 31.03 17.14 -21.65
C PRO A 853 31.75 17.78 -20.47
N LEU A 854 31.43 19.04 -20.20
CA LEU A 854 32.00 19.79 -19.10
C LEU A 854 31.60 19.11 -17.79
N GLY A 855 32.55 18.91 -16.87
CA GLY A 855 32.31 18.28 -15.57
C GLY A 855 32.65 16.78 -15.52
N ILE A 856 32.83 16.09 -16.66
CA ILE A 856 33.17 14.65 -16.70
C ILE A 856 34.68 14.41 -16.53
N PHE A 857 35.52 15.12 -17.29
CA PHE A 857 36.98 15.00 -17.21
C PHE A 857 37.64 16.37 -17.02
N SER A 858 38.54 16.50 -16.06
CA SER A 858 39.18 17.77 -15.69
C SER A 858 40.33 18.20 -16.62
N HIS A 859 40.84 17.29 -17.46
CA HIS A 859 42.10 17.47 -18.20
C HIS A 859 42.06 17.05 -19.67
N GLU A 860 40.89 16.71 -20.22
CA GLU A 860 40.80 16.33 -21.63
C GLU A 860 40.91 17.56 -22.55
N PRO A 861 41.78 17.53 -23.58
CA PRO A 861 41.95 18.68 -24.46
C PRO A 861 40.79 18.80 -25.45
N TYR A 862 40.12 19.94 -25.41
CA TYR A 862 39.18 20.34 -26.45
C TYR A 862 39.94 20.74 -27.72
N ARG A 863 39.47 20.30 -28.89
CA ARG A 863 40.09 20.64 -30.18
C ARG A 863 39.16 21.46 -31.05
N GLN A 864 39.69 22.49 -31.69
CA GLN A 864 38.92 23.25 -32.66
C GLN A 864 38.70 22.46 -33.96
N GLY A 865 37.47 22.49 -34.47
CA GLY A 865 37.14 22.18 -35.86
C GLY A 865 36.90 23.48 -36.65
N GLU A 866 37.12 23.42 -37.96
CA GLU A 866 36.86 24.54 -38.87
C GLU A 866 36.18 24.05 -40.14
N THR A 867 35.25 24.86 -40.66
CA THR A 867 34.54 24.62 -41.91
C THR A 867 34.11 25.95 -42.53
N MET A 868 33.93 25.99 -43.84
CA MET A 868 33.46 27.17 -44.55
C MET A 868 31.99 26.99 -44.89
N LEU A 869 31.16 27.99 -44.61
CA LEU A 869 29.73 27.99 -44.98
C LEU A 869 29.58 28.61 -46.36
N HIS A 870 29.00 27.89 -47.32
CA HIS A 870 28.69 28.40 -48.66
C HIS A 870 27.26 28.94 -48.75
N PRO A 871 26.94 29.81 -49.73
CA PRO A 871 25.56 30.27 -49.93
C PRO A 871 24.59 29.09 -50.06
N GLY A 872 23.49 29.10 -49.30
CA GLY A 872 22.53 28.00 -49.22
C GLY A 872 22.82 26.94 -48.15
N ASP A 873 23.97 26.99 -47.48
CA ASP A 873 24.27 26.10 -46.35
C ASP A 873 23.51 26.53 -45.08
N ALA A 874 23.10 25.56 -44.25
CA ALA A 874 22.45 25.78 -42.96
C ALA A 874 23.08 24.95 -41.84
N LEU A 875 23.56 25.62 -40.80
CA LEU A 875 23.92 24.99 -39.53
C LEU A 875 22.64 24.74 -38.73
N VAL A 876 22.47 23.52 -38.23
CA VAL A 876 21.35 23.10 -37.37
C VAL A 876 21.93 22.47 -36.10
N LEU A 877 21.50 22.98 -34.94
CA LEU A 877 21.78 22.43 -33.61
C LEU A 877 20.46 22.15 -32.91
N PHE A 878 20.34 21.03 -32.22
CA PHE A 878 19.12 20.67 -31.50
C PHE A 878 19.41 19.82 -30.26
N SER A 879 18.52 19.87 -29.26
CA SER A 879 18.61 19.03 -28.06
C SER A 879 18.00 17.64 -28.26
N ASP A 880 18.29 16.73 -27.33
CA ASP A 880 17.77 15.36 -27.31
C ASP A 880 16.25 15.28 -27.11
N GLY A 881 15.60 16.33 -26.61
CA GLY A 881 14.13 16.44 -26.59
C GLY A 881 13.45 16.31 -27.96
N LEU A 882 14.20 16.46 -29.06
CA LEU A 882 13.74 16.18 -30.42
C LEU A 882 13.89 14.70 -30.83
N LEU A 883 14.77 13.95 -30.17
CA LEU A 883 15.05 12.53 -30.42
C LEU A 883 14.16 11.60 -29.58
N ASP A 884 13.89 11.98 -28.33
CA ASP A 884 13.11 11.22 -27.35
C ASP A 884 11.74 10.70 -27.88
N PRO A 885 10.95 11.49 -28.62
CA PRO A 885 9.67 11.03 -29.18
C PRO A 885 9.85 10.04 -30.34
N TRP A 886 11.06 9.88 -30.87
CA TRP A 886 11.32 9.14 -32.11
C TRP A 886 12.51 8.16 -31.97
N PRO A 887 12.25 6.89 -31.58
CA PRO A 887 13.29 5.87 -31.42
C PRO A 887 14.14 5.57 -32.66
N ALA A 888 13.67 5.98 -33.85
CA ALA A 888 14.43 5.90 -35.10
C ALA A 888 15.51 6.99 -35.19
N LEU A 889 15.17 8.24 -34.84
CA LEU A 889 16.12 9.36 -34.79
C LEU A 889 17.16 9.18 -33.68
N ALA A 890 16.80 8.53 -32.57
CA ALA A 890 17.76 8.22 -31.51
C ALA A 890 18.92 7.30 -31.98
N ARG A 891 18.71 6.49 -33.04
CA ARG A 891 19.75 5.63 -33.62
C ARG A 891 20.60 6.35 -34.66
N ASP A 892 20.00 7.28 -35.39
CA ASP A 892 20.68 8.09 -36.39
C ASP A 892 20.08 9.52 -36.41
N PRO A 893 20.65 10.45 -35.60
CA PRO A 893 20.13 11.80 -35.48
C PRO A 893 20.16 12.62 -36.79
N LEU A 894 20.94 12.20 -37.78
CA LEU A 894 21.05 12.89 -39.07
C LEU A 894 19.83 12.66 -39.98
N GLN A 895 19.00 11.64 -39.71
CA GLN A 895 17.74 11.42 -40.42
C GLN A 895 16.78 12.60 -40.29
N ILE A 896 16.99 13.48 -39.32
CA ILE A 896 16.21 14.71 -39.18
C ILE A 896 16.34 15.64 -40.40
N ASN A 897 17.43 15.51 -41.16
CA ASN A 897 17.61 16.22 -42.43
C ASN A 897 16.54 15.86 -43.47
N ASP A 898 15.98 14.65 -43.44
CA ASP A 898 14.94 14.21 -44.39
C ASP A 898 13.65 15.04 -44.27
N LEU A 899 13.48 15.74 -43.14
CA LEU A 899 12.34 16.63 -42.88
C LEU A 899 12.54 18.03 -43.46
N LEU A 900 13.74 18.34 -43.97
CA LEU A 900 14.17 19.66 -44.39
C LEU A 900 14.40 19.72 -45.91
N ASN A 901 13.80 20.73 -46.55
CA ASN A 901 13.93 20.98 -47.98
C ASN A 901 15.04 22.00 -48.29
N ASP A 902 15.59 21.96 -49.50
CA ASP A 902 16.53 22.99 -49.98
C ASP A 902 15.89 24.38 -50.00
N GLY A 903 16.68 25.40 -49.64
CA GLY A 903 16.25 26.80 -49.67
C GLY A 903 15.29 27.22 -48.55
N MET A 904 15.04 26.37 -47.54
CA MET A 904 14.28 26.78 -46.36
C MET A 904 15.02 27.86 -45.56
N SER A 905 14.28 28.86 -45.09
CA SER A 905 14.83 29.87 -44.18
C SER A 905 15.09 29.27 -42.80
N ALA A 906 15.97 29.89 -42.01
CA ALA A 906 16.26 29.45 -40.64
C ALA A 906 14.98 29.30 -39.79
N THR A 907 14.05 30.25 -39.89
CA THR A 907 12.76 30.19 -39.18
C THR A 907 11.90 29.01 -39.62
N ALA A 908 11.84 28.74 -40.93
CA ALA A 908 11.06 27.62 -41.46
C ALA A 908 11.62 26.27 -41.01
N ILE A 909 12.94 26.14 -40.90
CA ILE A 909 13.59 24.94 -40.35
C ILE A 909 13.21 24.77 -38.88
N VAL A 910 13.34 25.81 -38.06
CA VAL A 910 12.97 25.77 -36.62
C VAL A 910 11.50 25.38 -36.45
N ASP A 911 10.58 26.05 -37.12
CA ASP A 911 9.15 25.77 -36.98
C ASP A 911 8.80 24.34 -37.45
N ARG A 912 9.46 23.83 -38.49
CA ARG A 912 9.27 22.47 -38.99
C ARG A 912 9.72 21.43 -37.97
N LEU A 913 10.88 21.61 -37.35
CA LEU A 913 11.42 20.68 -36.36
C LEU A 913 10.60 20.69 -35.07
N LEU A 914 10.12 21.85 -34.63
CA LEU A 914 9.30 21.96 -33.41
C LEU A 914 7.87 21.44 -33.58
N ALA A 915 7.35 21.41 -34.81
CA ALA A 915 6.02 20.86 -35.08
C ALA A 915 5.97 19.33 -34.91
N VAL A 916 7.12 18.65 -34.90
CA VAL A 916 7.20 17.19 -34.85
C VAL A 916 6.80 16.63 -33.47
N PRO A 917 7.38 17.09 -32.33
CA PRO A 917 7.04 16.52 -31.01
C PRO A 917 5.59 16.84 -30.56
N ALA A 918 5.02 17.96 -31.01
CA ALA A 918 3.66 18.39 -30.68
C ALA A 918 2.56 17.39 -31.13
N LEU A 919 2.88 16.45 -32.03
CA LEU A 919 1.98 15.42 -32.52
C LEU A 919 2.01 14.11 -31.68
N LEU A 920 2.96 13.98 -30.73
CA LEU A 920 3.31 12.71 -30.09
C LEU A 920 3.06 12.66 -28.57
N GLY A 921 2.74 13.78 -27.90
CA GLY A 921 2.41 13.83 -26.47
C GLY A 921 3.19 14.88 -25.68
N PRO A 922 3.16 14.84 -24.33
CA PRO A 922 3.91 15.77 -23.49
C PRO A 922 5.43 15.53 -23.61
N LEU A 923 6.20 16.61 -23.65
CA LEU A 923 7.66 16.58 -23.75
C LEU A 923 8.28 15.86 -22.54
N THR A 924 9.16 14.90 -22.81
CA THR A 924 9.93 14.19 -21.77
C THR A 924 11.18 14.97 -21.38
N ASP A 925 11.80 15.69 -22.32
CA ASP A 925 12.96 16.56 -22.12
C ASP A 925 12.83 17.92 -22.81
N ASP A 926 13.70 18.85 -22.45
CA ASP A 926 13.73 20.19 -23.04
C ASP A 926 13.98 20.11 -24.55
N LEU A 927 13.22 20.91 -25.29
CA LEU A 927 13.27 20.94 -26.74
C LEU A 927 13.82 22.28 -27.22
N THR A 928 15.06 22.25 -27.70
CA THR A 928 15.75 23.44 -28.18
C THR A 928 16.28 23.23 -29.57
N VAL A 929 16.06 24.20 -30.45
CA VAL A 929 16.53 24.17 -31.84
C VAL A 929 17.12 25.53 -32.18
N VAL A 930 18.33 25.54 -32.76
CA VAL A 930 19.02 26.73 -33.25
C VAL A 930 19.47 26.49 -34.69
N VAL A 931 19.17 27.45 -35.57
CA VAL A 931 19.49 27.37 -37.00
C VAL A 931 20.15 28.65 -37.46
N LEU A 932 21.26 28.52 -38.18
CA LEU A 932 21.97 29.61 -38.85
C LEU A 932 22.18 29.24 -40.33
N ALA A 933 21.49 29.94 -41.22
CA ALA A 933 21.54 29.69 -42.66
C ALA A 933 22.23 30.85 -43.39
N ARG A 934 23.06 30.53 -44.38
CA ARG A 934 23.70 31.52 -45.27
C ARG A 934 22.79 31.75 -46.47
N ASP A 935 22.40 33.00 -46.69
CA ASP A 935 21.46 33.34 -47.75
C ASP A 935 22.07 33.08 -49.14
N VAL A 936 21.24 32.60 -50.07
CA VAL A 936 21.62 32.47 -51.48
C VAL A 936 21.67 33.88 -52.07
N VAL A 937 22.85 34.30 -52.51
CA VAL A 937 22.99 35.60 -53.20
C VAL A 937 22.23 35.50 -54.52
N ALA A 938 21.22 36.35 -54.71
CA ALA A 938 20.58 36.49 -56.01
C ALA A 938 21.64 36.98 -57.00
N GLU A 939 21.98 36.18 -58.01
CA GLU A 939 22.70 36.69 -59.18
C GLU A 939 21.83 37.78 -59.80
N ALA A 940 22.39 38.99 -59.89
CA ALA A 940 21.77 40.16 -60.51
C ALA A 940 21.84 40.09 -62.04
#